data_AF-A0A522PYB5-F1
#
_entry.id   AF-A0A522PYB5-F1
#
_cell.length_a   1.000
_cell.length_b   1.000
_cell.length_c   1.000
_cell.angle_alpha   90.00
_cell.angle_beta   90.00
_cell.angle_gamma   90.00
#
_symmetry.space_group_name_H-M   'P 1'
#
loop_
_entity.id
_entity.type
_entity.pdbx_description
1 polymer ?
#
loop_
_entity_poly.entity_id
_entity_poly.type
_entity_poly.pdbx_seq_one_letter_code
_entity_poly.pdbx_strand_id
1 'polypeptide(L)'
;MNGSIQRHVRGRRWIKLLTGAGLVITAGIVLGTYWLGRAPQQAPLSKPPELPKDANQQLSGVTFTRSDNGQQLFVIHAARTLAYKQGGSTLLKDVYVEFFGRSGNRYDILRTSEGEYNTLTGNLSTPGDVELVLNASPSQLKTLEANPDEPIDQAPADTNAARQPVYIRTSKVISTEHGTQLESDTPVRFRLGDVSGSARGLIYGSDKSEITLEQDVLAAFHPPKGAQAGMPIEVSASRLHYAGTAEGVQLWGPVKVHQGDRVVTASQGLISMNGQNRVTQVLLQGNVHALDNTPGGQLKLQSDVMRGHLNPVTSRLSTLVAAGRVRGVSTQGGALSQVEAHEVDLNFDPTTHVPANGAATGEAHLTITQSKSRQDGHSASQTPGGKIAKEEIATEKVLFSFRPRGKNLKEAQTAGPGTLVLYPENPRAGDRTVTAAKFLMAFDSASHLESLRGTGGTRIVSSPPRDSRNQAPAVSTAHEMVATLDPATEVVQTIQQSGDFHFNNGALEAKADQARDFAREQKLVLTGRPEIWDSSTRARADQIVVLLASDKAEGIGGVHAIHTDPKDPSALPTSVVAQRMIADRSSQVVHYEGHVRAWRGTDVVESPSLDVYRNERRVSTNSRVVTSHLQPGSAKTGAEKGGASGPKPITIRADRLDYFDEGRKARYAGNVEFETEDTRIQGDRLDVYFSSGQKPGDSEVDRAEAEGHVKIVQPLRYAKGENAVYDAQTGKVVMTGGPPTVYDAEKGSITGQRLTFYIHNDRLLVDGSANFPVTSKHRVSQ
;
A
#
# COMPACT_ATOMS: atom_id res chain seq x y z
N MET A 1 51.79 -36.09 -21.78
CA MET A 1 51.69 -36.21 -23.25
C MET A 1 51.04 -34.93 -23.74
N ASN A 2 51.81 -33.92 -24.15
CA ASN A 2 52.27 -33.71 -25.55
C ASN A 2 51.10 -33.82 -26.53
N GLY A 3 50.75 -32.82 -27.35
CA GLY A 3 51.36 -31.53 -27.68
C GLY A 3 50.28 -30.60 -28.28
N SER A 4 50.45 -29.27 -28.28
CA SER A 4 51.14 -28.47 -29.33
C SER A 4 50.51 -28.57 -30.73
N ILE A 5 50.41 -27.56 -31.60
CA ILE A 5 50.74 -26.12 -31.68
C ILE A 5 50.08 -25.67 -33.01
N GLN A 6 49.58 -24.43 -33.11
CA GLN A 6 49.77 -23.46 -34.23
C GLN A 6 48.74 -22.31 -34.10
N ARG A 7 49.13 -21.15 -33.56
CA ARG A 7 49.70 -19.97 -34.27
C ARG A 7 48.77 -19.35 -35.31
N HIS A 8 48.28 -18.15 -35.01
CA HIS A 8 48.41 -17.03 -35.94
C HIS A 8 48.79 -15.73 -35.19
N VAL A 9 49.91 -15.17 -35.64
CA VAL A 9 50.52 -13.90 -35.25
C VAL A 9 50.35 -12.96 -36.43
N ARG A 10 49.93 -11.72 -36.19
CA ARG A 10 50.18 -10.51 -37.01
C ARG A 10 49.58 -9.36 -36.21
N GLY A 11 50.22 -8.21 -35.99
CA GLY A 11 51.43 -7.67 -36.54
C GLY A 11 51.38 -6.17 -36.24
N ARG A 12 52.41 -5.69 -35.55
CA ARG A 12 52.67 -4.31 -35.18
C ARG A 12 52.88 -3.41 -36.42
N ARG A 13 52.51 -2.13 -36.27
CA ARG A 13 53.26 -0.91 -36.65
C ARG A 13 53.43 -0.57 -38.15
N TRP A 14 52.95 0.63 -38.55
CA TRP A 14 53.73 1.90 -38.69
C TRP A 14 53.35 2.80 -39.90
N ILE A 15 53.25 4.10 -39.59
CA ILE A 15 53.59 5.31 -40.38
C ILE A 15 52.77 5.66 -41.63
N LYS A 16 52.16 6.87 -41.64
CA LYS A 16 52.52 8.08 -42.43
C LYS A 16 51.39 9.11 -42.31
N LEU A 17 51.59 10.42 -42.21
CA LEU A 17 52.70 11.37 -41.96
C LEU A 17 52.02 12.75 -42.11
N LEU A 18 52.36 13.72 -41.25
CA LEU A 18 52.57 15.16 -41.54
C LEU A 18 51.38 15.99 -42.05
N THR A 19 51.20 17.27 -41.70
CA THR A 19 52.13 18.40 -41.52
C THR A 19 51.28 19.55 -40.95
N GLY A 20 51.69 20.53 -40.14
CA GLY A 20 52.93 21.04 -39.56
C GLY A 20 52.50 22.17 -38.58
N ALA A 21 53.32 22.75 -37.72
CA ALA A 21 54.77 22.82 -37.70
C ALA A 21 55.24 22.97 -36.24
N GLY A 22 56.31 22.24 -35.92
CA GLY A 22 57.27 22.64 -34.89
C GLY A 22 58.52 23.12 -35.60
N LEU A 23 59.17 24.12 -35.02
CA LEU A 23 60.61 24.39 -35.18
C LEU A 23 60.99 25.52 -34.23
N VAL A 24 61.70 25.17 -33.15
CA VAL A 24 62.93 25.79 -32.63
C VAL A 24 63.28 24.99 -31.36
N ILE A 25 63.86 23.80 -31.52
CA ILE A 25 65.31 23.53 -31.52
C ILE A 25 65.78 23.07 -30.13
N THR A 26 65.70 21.76 -29.95
CA THR A 26 66.49 20.96 -29.00
C THR A 26 67.83 20.54 -29.62
N ALA A 27 68.33 21.29 -30.62
CA ALA A 27 69.57 21.06 -31.34
C ALA A 27 70.64 22.13 -31.08
N GLY A 28 70.52 22.88 -29.97
CA GLY A 28 71.59 23.71 -29.40
C GLY A 28 72.40 23.01 -28.29
N ILE A 29 72.00 21.81 -27.85
CA ILE A 29 72.52 21.16 -26.64
C ILE A 29 73.69 20.18 -26.89
N VAL A 30 73.99 19.81 -28.14
CA VAL A 30 74.98 18.73 -28.41
C VAL A 30 76.16 19.16 -29.28
N LEU A 31 76.19 20.40 -29.80
CA LEU A 31 77.31 20.92 -30.60
C LEU A 31 78.18 21.97 -29.90
N GLY A 32 77.82 22.41 -28.69
CA GLY A 32 78.65 23.31 -27.87
C GLY A 32 79.55 22.60 -26.85
N THR A 33 79.33 21.30 -26.60
CA THR A 33 79.87 20.57 -25.44
C THR A 33 81.08 19.69 -25.73
N TYR A 34 81.67 19.73 -26.94
CA TYR A 34 82.75 18.78 -27.27
C TYR A 34 84.07 19.36 -27.81
N TRP A 35 84.29 20.69 -27.87
CA TRP A 35 85.60 21.21 -28.32
C TRP A 35 86.17 22.43 -27.59
N LEU A 36 85.75 22.70 -26.36
CA LEU A 36 86.52 23.54 -25.42
C LEU A 36 86.58 22.86 -24.04
N GLY A 37 87.24 21.70 -24.01
CA GLY A 37 87.74 21.12 -22.77
C GLY A 37 89.04 21.82 -22.35
N ARG A 38 89.00 22.51 -21.21
CA ARG A 38 90.16 22.67 -20.32
C ARG A 38 89.69 22.63 -18.86
N ALA A 39 90.51 21.96 -18.06
CA ALA A 39 90.32 21.51 -16.69
C ALA A 39 89.86 22.62 -15.69
N PRO A 40 89.19 22.25 -14.58
CA PRO A 40 88.80 23.20 -13.54
C PRO A 40 90.04 23.71 -12.80
N GLN A 41 90.46 24.93 -13.12
CA GLN A 41 91.15 25.78 -12.17
C GLN A 41 90.10 26.53 -11.34
N GLN A 42 90.26 26.46 -10.03
CA GLN A 42 89.48 27.20 -9.06
C GLN A 42 89.44 28.68 -9.45
N ALA A 43 88.22 29.18 -9.69
CA ALA A 43 87.92 30.59 -9.87
C ALA A 43 86.93 31.03 -8.78
N PRO A 44 87.02 32.29 -8.34
CA PRO A 44 86.72 32.71 -6.98
C PRO A 44 85.23 32.89 -6.69
N LEU A 45 84.92 32.88 -5.40
CA LEU A 45 83.65 33.24 -4.75
C LEU A 45 82.79 34.19 -5.59
N SER A 46 81.57 33.72 -5.93
CA SER A 46 80.50 34.54 -6.47
C SER A 46 80.23 35.72 -5.53
N LYS A 47 80.36 36.94 -6.07
CA LYS A 47 79.95 38.17 -5.38
C LYS A 47 78.50 38.05 -4.88
N PRO A 48 78.18 38.58 -3.68
CA PRO A 48 76.83 38.58 -3.14
C PRO A 48 75.88 39.39 -4.04
N PRO A 49 74.57 39.11 -4.03
CA PRO A 49 73.59 39.85 -4.82
C PRO A 49 73.69 41.36 -4.53
N GLU A 50 73.71 42.18 -5.59
CA GLU A 50 73.68 43.64 -5.46
C GLU A 50 72.39 44.07 -4.73
N LEU A 51 72.58 44.72 -3.59
CA LEU A 51 71.53 45.38 -2.83
C LEU A 51 70.84 46.46 -3.70
N PRO A 52 69.52 46.66 -3.58
CA PRO A 52 68.84 47.79 -4.20
C PRO A 52 69.51 49.11 -3.79
N LYS A 53 69.63 50.08 -4.72
CA LYS A 53 70.36 51.34 -4.54
C LYS A 53 69.79 52.30 -3.45
N ASP A 54 68.79 51.85 -2.67
CA ASP A 54 68.07 52.63 -1.65
C ASP A 54 67.98 51.96 -0.26
N ALA A 55 68.79 50.94 0.04
CA ALA A 55 68.81 50.29 1.35
C ALA A 55 69.70 51.05 2.36
N ASN A 56 69.17 51.37 3.56
CA ASN A 56 69.88 52.21 4.55
C ASN A 56 70.23 51.51 5.87
N GLN A 57 69.65 50.34 6.18
CA GLN A 57 69.98 49.55 7.38
C GLN A 57 69.56 48.09 7.19
N GLN A 58 70.43 47.16 7.60
CA GLN A 58 70.15 45.72 7.69
C GLN A 58 70.29 45.29 9.16
N LEU A 59 69.20 44.85 9.77
CA LEU A 59 69.17 44.34 11.15
C LEU A 59 68.83 42.85 11.13
N SER A 60 69.50 42.07 12.00
CA SER A 60 69.24 40.65 12.19
C SER A 60 68.37 40.43 13.44
N GLY A 61 67.32 39.61 13.33
CA GLY A 61 66.43 39.27 14.44
C GLY A 61 65.53 40.43 14.90
N VAL A 62 64.68 40.95 14.00
CA VAL A 62 63.80 42.09 14.28
C VAL A 62 62.39 41.61 14.60
N THR A 63 61.78 42.23 15.62
CA THR A 63 60.37 42.02 15.97
C THR A 63 59.57 43.31 15.82
N PHE A 64 58.37 43.21 15.23
CA PHE A 64 57.40 44.30 15.16
C PHE A 64 56.14 43.88 15.91
N THR A 65 55.77 44.62 16.95
CA THR A 65 54.57 44.35 17.74
C THR A 65 53.50 45.37 17.44
N ARG A 66 52.27 44.90 17.16
CA ARG A 66 51.09 45.76 17.10
C ARG A 66 50.21 45.47 18.31
N SER A 67 49.80 46.51 19.01
CA SER A 67 48.88 46.43 20.15
C SER A 67 47.74 47.43 19.99
N ASP A 68 46.57 47.08 20.51
CA ASP A 68 45.41 47.97 20.64
C ASP A 68 44.90 47.93 22.08
N ASN A 69 44.68 49.09 22.70
CA ASN A 69 44.28 49.23 24.11
C ASN A 69 45.09 48.39 25.13
N GLY A 70 46.39 48.21 24.88
CA GLY A 70 47.28 47.42 25.75
C GLY A 70 47.27 45.90 25.50
N GLN A 71 46.47 45.43 24.54
CA GLN A 71 46.43 44.03 24.12
C GLN A 71 47.24 43.85 22.83
N GLN A 72 48.16 42.87 22.83
CA GLN A 72 48.90 42.51 21.61
C GLN A 72 47.94 41.87 20.61
N LEU A 73 47.88 42.43 19.40
CA LEU A 73 47.09 41.88 18.30
C LEU A 73 47.93 40.86 17.52
N PHE A 74 49.16 41.26 17.16
CA PHE A 74 50.12 40.37 16.52
C PHE A 74 51.57 40.81 16.75
N VAL A 75 52.49 39.86 16.58
CA VAL A 75 53.94 40.08 16.58
C VAL A 75 54.53 39.48 15.31
N ILE A 76 55.26 40.29 14.53
CA ILE A 76 56.00 39.85 13.35
C ILE A 76 57.45 39.62 13.76
N HIS A 77 57.99 38.48 13.39
CA HIS A 77 59.38 38.10 13.59
C HIS A 77 60.03 37.92 12.22
N ALA A 78 61.19 38.56 12.02
CA ALA A 78 61.95 38.44 10.79
C ALA A 78 63.43 38.18 11.08
N ALA A 79 64.04 37.23 10.38
CA ALA A 79 65.47 36.96 10.51
C ALA A 79 66.30 38.15 10.03
N ARG A 80 65.85 38.85 8.98
CA ARG A 80 66.54 40.02 8.40
C ARG A 80 65.55 41.07 7.92
N THR A 81 65.96 42.35 8.00
CA THR A 81 65.19 43.48 7.48
C THR A 81 66.01 44.35 6.53
N LEU A 82 65.33 44.97 5.56
CA LEU A 82 65.87 45.93 4.60
C LEU A 82 64.91 47.13 4.54
N ALA A 83 65.31 48.25 5.15
CA ALA A 83 64.52 49.48 5.16
C ALA A 83 64.90 50.41 3.98
N TYR A 84 63.90 50.96 3.29
CA TYR A 84 64.08 51.88 2.16
C TYR A 84 64.20 53.35 2.60
N LYS A 85 65.03 54.14 1.89
CA LYS A 85 65.32 55.57 2.21
C LYS A 85 64.11 56.50 2.25
N GLN A 86 62.99 56.19 1.58
CA GLN A 86 61.79 57.05 1.56
C GLN A 86 60.83 56.85 2.75
N GLY A 87 61.10 55.89 3.64
CA GLY A 87 60.31 55.65 4.84
C GLY A 87 58.91 55.06 4.56
N GLY A 88 58.39 54.28 5.52
CA GLY A 88 57.02 53.75 5.49
C GLY A 88 56.87 52.28 5.12
N SER A 89 57.84 51.66 4.45
CA SER A 89 57.84 50.21 4.14
C SER A 89 59.18 49.54 4.42
N THR A 90 59.13 48.32 4.98
CA THR A 90 60.30 47.51 5.35
C THR A 90 60.19 46.12 4.73
N LEU A 91 61.19 45.72 3.95
CA LEU A 91 61.30 44.36 3.43
C LEU A 91 61.83 43.43 4.52
N LEU A 92 61.16 42.30 4.72
CA LEU A 92 61.42 41.30 5.74
C LEU A 92 61.77 39.96 5.06
N LYS A 93 62.75 39.23 5.62
CA LYS A 93 63.13 37.88 5.18
C LYS A 93 63.00 36.88 6.31
N ASP A 94 62.58 35.66 5.96
CA ASP A 94 62.28 34.54 6.85
C ASP A 94 61.33 34.98 7.96
N VAL A 95 60.08 35.19 7.57
CA VAL A 95 59.06 35.89 8.37
C VAL A 95 58.11 34.87 8.98
N TYR A 96 57.87 34.99 10.28
CA TYR A 96 56.68 34.43 10.89
C TYR A 96 55.92 35.49 11.69
N VAL A 97 54.60 35.35 11.76
CA VAL A 97 53.71 36.26 12.47
C VAL A 97 52.86 35.46 13.44
N GLU A 98 52.83 35.89 14.69
CA GLU A 98 51.95 35.38 15.72
C GLU A 98 50.75 36.31 15.88
N PHE A 99 49.54 35.77 15.76
CA PHE A 99 48.30 36.49 16.03
C PHE A 99 47.67 35.98 17.33
N PHE A 100 47.30 36.90 18.22
CA PHE A 100 46.84 36.55 19.59
C PHE A 100 45.31 36.52 19.75
N GLY A 101 44.58 37.03 18.74
CA GLY A 101 43.14 37.26 18.77
C GLY A 101 42.67 38.21 19.88
N ARG A 102 41.37 38.56 19.91
CA ARG A 102 40.81 39.49 20.91
C ARG A 102 40.83 39.00 22.36
N SER A 103 41.07 37.71 22.61
CA SER A 103 41.17 37.19 23.99
C SER A 103 42.61 37.08 24.50
N GLY A 104 43.61 37.23 23.63
CA GLY A 104 45.02 37.00 23.97
C GLY A 104 45.41 35.53 24.18
N ASN A 105 44.43 34.61 24.25
CA ASN A 105 44.61 33.19 24.54
C ASN A 105 44.50 32.29 23.30
N ARG A 106 44.65 32.86 22.10
CA ARG A 106 44.67 32.13 20.84
C ARG A 106 45.99 32.42 20.15
N TYR A 107 46.57 31.44 19.49
CA TYR A 107 47.81 31.61 18.73
C TYR A 107 47.53 31.15 17.31
N ASP A 108 47.63 32.06 16.35
CA ASP A 108 47.65 31.72 14.93
C ASP A 108 49.00 32.12 14.36
N ILE A 109 49.55 31.29 13.48
CA ILE A 109 50.90 31.45 12.94
C ILE A 109 50.80 31.63 11.43
N LEU A 110 51.34 32.72 10.90
CA LEU A 110 51.63 32.87 9.47
C LEU A 110 53.13 32.73 9.24
N ARG A 111 53.56 31.92 8.28
CA ARG A 111 54.96 31.77 7.87
C ARG A 111 55.12 32.05 6.38
N THR A 112 56.17 32.79 6.03
CA THR A 112 56.58 33.03 4.64
C THR A 112 58.09 33.31 4.53
N SER A 113 58.67 33.11 3.35
CA SER A 113 60.10 33.39 3.11
C SER A 113 60.39 34.88 3.03
N GLU A 114 59.43 35.70 2.58
CA GLU A 114 59.60 37.15 2.44
C GLU A 114 58.28 37.90 2.57
N GLY A 115 58.35 39.13 3.09
CA GLY A 115 57.19 40.00 3.20
C GLY A 115 57.57 41.47 3.29
N GLU A 116 56.65 42.35 2.94
CA GLU A 116 56.79 43.79 3.00
C GLU A 116 55.83 44.34 4.06
N TYR A 117 56.37 44.96 5.11
CA TYR A 117 55.59 45.53 6.20
C TYR A 117 55.54 47.06 6.12
N ASN A 118 54.33 47.59 6.01
CA ASN A 118 54.08 49.02 6.04
C ASN A 118 53.80 49.50 7.48
N THR A 119 54.72 50.26 8.04
CA THR A 119 54.65 50.70 9.45
C THR A 119 53.57 51.76 9.70
N LEU A 120 53.10 52.46 8.66
CA LEU A 120 52.05 53.47 8.76
C LEU A 120 50.66 52.84 8.80
N THR A 121 50.40 51.87 7.91
CA THR A 121 49.10 51.21 7.83
C THR A 121 48.98 50.03 8.79
N GLY A 122 50.12 49.38 9.13
CA GLY A 122 50.17 48.13 9.87
C GLY A 122 50.00 46.89 8.99
N ASN A 123 49.99 47.06 7.66
CA ASN A 123 49.73 45.97 6.72
C ASN A 123 51.02 45.25 6.30
N LEU A 124 50.90 43.95 6.06
CA LEU A 124 51.93 43.03 5.61
C LEU A 124 51.51 42.48 4.24
N SER A 125 52.40 42.50 3.25
CA SER A 125 52.19 41.90 1.94
C SER A 125 53.26 40.84 1.70
N THR A 126 52.87 39.62 1.31
CA THR A 126 53.81 38.50 1.11
C THR A 126 53.70 38.03 -0.33
N PRO A 127 54.71 38.23 -1.20
CA PRO A 127 54.59 37.86 -2.62
C PRO A 127 54.69 36.34 -2.88
N GLY A 128 55.25 35.57 -1.93
CA GLY A 128 55.53 34.14 -2.07
C GLY A 128 54.50 33.22 -1.42
N ASP A 129 54.92 31.97 -1.19
CA ASP A 129 54.13 30.96 -0.49
C ASP A 129 53.94 31.33 0.98
N VAL A 130 52.75 31.00 1.48
CA VAL A 130 52.35 31.24 2.86
C VAL A 130 51.78 29.97 3.46
N GLU A 131 52.32 29.61 4.62
CA GLU A 131 51.73 28.60 5.50
C GLU A 131 51.06 29.29 6.68
N LEU A 132 49.79 28.98 6.92
CA LEU A 132 48.99 29.53 7.99
C LEU A 132 48.50 28.38 8.88
N VAL A 133 48.76 28.46 10.18
CA VAL A 133 48.31 27.51 11.18
C VAL A 133 47.41 28.23 12.16
N LEU A 134 46.11 27.95 12.09
CA LEU A 134 45.12 28.52 12.99
C LEU A 134 44.95 27.64 14.22
N ASN A 135 44.70 28.23 15.39
CA ASN A 135 44.66 27.53 16.68
C ASN A 135 45.92 26.67 16.92
N ALA A 136 47.09 27.23 16.64
CA ALA A 136 48.36 26.59 16.92
C ALA A 136 48.53 26.33 18.43
N SER A 137 49.23 25.24 18.75
CA SER A 137 49.62 24.92 20.12
C SER A 137 50.92 25.63 20.53
N PRO A 138 51.15 25.87 21.82
CA PRO A 138 52.43 26.40 22.31
C PRO A 138 53.63 25.51 21.93
N SER A 139 53.45 24.18 21.78
CA SER A 139 54.53 23.30 21.34
C SER A 139 54.90 23.51 19.87
N GLN A 140 53.93 23.74 18.98
CA GLN A 140 54.19 24.05 17.57
C GLN A 140 54.94 25.37 17.40
N LEU A 141 54.63 26.36 18.24
CA LEU A 141 55.36 27.62 18.25
C LEU A 141 56.84 27.38 18.58
N LYS A 142 57.13 26.60 19.63
CA LYS A 142 58.50 26.23 20.01
C LYS A 142 59.22 25.42 18.94
N THR A 143 58.52 24.52 18.25
CA THR A 143 59.09 23.75 17.14
C THR A 143 59.44 24.66 15.97
N LEU A 144 58.59 25.64 15.64
CA LEU A 144 58.87 26.63 14.61
C LEU A 144 60.09 27.49 14.97
N GLU A 145 60.18 27.94 16.23
CA GLU A 145 61.33 28.72 16.71
C GLU A 145 62.65 27.93 16.64
N ALA A 146 62.61 26.63 16.96
CA ALA A 146 63.79 25.77 16.95
C ALA A 146 64.20 25.33 15.54
N ASN A 147 63.23 25.05 14.67
CA ASN A 147 63.42 24.51 13.33
C ASN A 147 62.63 25.34 12.29
N PRO A 148 63.09 26.56 11.94
CA PRO A 148 62.34 27.46 11.06
C PRO A 148 62.10 26.92 9.64
N ASP A 149 62.91 25.95 9.20
CA ASP A 149 62.84 25.32 7.86
C ASP A 149 61.87 24.13 7.78
N GLU A 150 61.40 23.57 8.90
CA GLU A 150 60.50 22.40 8.88
C GLU A 150 59.04 22.79 8.64
N PRO A 151 58.25 22.03 7.85
CA PRO A 151 56.81 22.27 7.70
C PRO A 151 56.07 22.28 9.03
N ILE A 152 55.25 23.31 9.27
CA ILE A 152 54.43 23.42 10.49
C ILE A 152 53.11 22.64 10.34
N ASP A 153 53.06 21.64 9.47
CA ASP A 153 51.85 20.86 9.19
C ASP A 153 51.74 19.58 10.05
N GLN A 154 52.64 19.38 11.00
CA GLN A 154 52.60 18.22 11.89
C GLN A 154 51.60 18.41 13.04
N ALA A 155 50.90 17.33 13.40
CA ALA A 155 49.95 17.33 14.52
C ALA A 155 50.72 17.43 15.85
N PRO A 156 50.39 18.40 16.72
CA PRO A 156 51.11 18.60 17.98
C PRO A 156 50.93 17.43 18.96
N ALA A 157 51.99 17.11 19.72
CA ALA A 157 51.92 16.09 20.78
C ALA A 157 51.01 16.51 21.95
N ASP A 158 50.81 17.81 22.16
CA ASP A 158 50.00 18.44 23.21
C ASP A 158 48.63 18.92 22.71
N THR A 159 48.12 18.36 21.60
CA THR A 159 46.85 18.81 20.98
C THR A 159 45.74 18.89 22.03
N ASN A 160 45.25 20.11 22.30
CA ASN A 160 44.07 20.30 23.14
C ASN A 160 42.83 19.82 22.36
N ALA A 161 42.14 18.80 22.87
CA ALA A 161 40.94 18.26 22.24
C ALA A 161 39.83 19.30 21.99
N ALA A 162 39.88 20.46 22.67
CA ALA A 162 38.94 21.56 22.48
C ALA A 162 39.24 22.49 21.29
N ARG A 163 40.46 22.48 20.72
CA ARG A 163 40.86 23.33 19.59
C ARG A 163 41.86 22.63 18.68
N GLN A 164 41.37 21.94 17.64
CA GLN A 164 42.25 21.34 16.64
C GLN A 164 42.84 22.41 15.71
N PRO A 165 44.14 22.28 15.34
CA PRO A 165 44.77 23.21 14.43
C PRO A 165 44.21 23.08 13.00
N VAL A 166 44.04 24.22 12.33
CA VAL A 166 43.70 24.29 10.90
C VAL A 166 44.97 24.67 10.14
N TYR A 167 45.38 23.84 9.20
CA TYR A 167 46.55 24.09 8.35
C TYR A 167 46.07 24.62 7.01
N ILE A 168 46.63 25.74 6.57
CA ILE A 168 46.27 26.40 5.31
C ILE A 168 47.56 26.71 4.56
N ARG A 169 47.60 26.40 3.27
CA ARG A 169 48.66 26.78 2.34
C ARG A 169 48.07 27.61 1.22
N THR A 170 48.65 28.78 0.96
CA THR A 170 48.27 29.70 -0.12
C THR A 170 49.48 30.54 -0.52
N SER A 171 49.30 31.58 -1.32
CA SER A 171 50.35 32.51 -1.72
C SER A 171 49.81 33.94 -1.80
N LYS A 172 50.67 34.94 -1.97
CA LYS A 172 50.24 36.34 -2.20
C LYS A 172 49.28 36.89 -1.13
N VAL A 173 49.55 36.62 0.15
CA VAL A 173 48.71 37.13 1.25
C VAL A 173 48.97 38.62 1.47
N ILE A 174 47.89 39.39 1.55
CA ILE A 174 47.91 40.81 1.90
C ILE A 174 47.09 40.97 3.17
N SER A 175 47.62 41.69 4.16
CA SER A 175 46.84 42.06 5.34
C SER A 175 46.18 43.42 5.20
N THR A 176 44.95 43.50 5.65
CA THR A 176 44.07 44.68 5.68
C THR A 176 43.59 44.93 7.11
N GLU A 177 42.79 45.97 7.33
CA GLU A 177 42.28 46.33 8.66
C GLU A 177 43.37 46.47 9.74
N HIS A 178 44.44 47.20 9.43
CA HIS A 178 45.61 47.35 10.31
C HIS A 178 46.32 46.03 10.65
N GLY A 179 46.26 45.05 9.75
CA GLY A 179 46.98 43.79 9.83
C GLY A 179 46.19 42.64 10.43
N THR A 180 44.93 42.84 10.84
CA THR A 180 44.13 41.79 11.48
C THR A 180 43.33 40.94 10.50
N GLN A 181 43.11 41.41 9.27
CA GLN A 181 42.45 40.63 8.22
C GLN A 181 43.47 40.21 7.17
N LEU A 182 43.53 38.93 6.81
CA LEU A 182 44.44 38.37 5.82
C LEU A 182 43.64 37.95 4.57
N GLU A 183 44.09 38.39 3.40
CA GLU A 183 43.41 38.16 2.12
C GLU A 183 44.37 37.55 1.09
N SER A 184 43.90 36.60 0.30
CA SER A 184 44.59 36.06 -0.89
C SER A 184 43.56 35.65 -1.92
N ASP A 185 43.80 35.91 -3.21
CA ASP A 185 42.94 35.49 -4.33
C ASP A 185 43.44 34.20 -5.03
N THR A 186 44.49 33.59 -4.46
CA THR A 186 45.23 32.47 -5.06
C THR A 186 44.65 31.10 -4.62
N PRO A 187 45.10 29.98 -5.23
CA PRO A 187 44.70 28.66 -4.77
C PRO A 187 45.04 28.43 -3.29
N VAL A 188 44.10 27.83 -2.57
CA VAL A 188 44.18 27.51 -1.16
C VAL A 188 44.10 26.00 -1.01
N ARG A 189 44.97 25.41 -0.19
CA ARG A 189 44.81 24.05 0.33
C ARG A 189 44.66 24.10 1.84
N PHE A 190 43.73 23.34 2.39
CA PHE A 190 43.50 23.32 3.83
C PHE A 190 43.37 21.90 4.37
N ARG A 191 43.66 21.76 5.67
CA ARG A 191 43.46 20.52 6.42
C ARG A 191 43.04 20.83 7.86
N LEU A 192 41.97 20.18 8.32
CA LEU A 192 41.42 20.27 9.67
C LEU A 192 41.03 18.87 10.13
N GLY A 193 41.79 18.29 11.06
CA GLY A 193 41.56 16.91 11.51
C GLY A 193 41.58 15.92 10.33
N ASP A 194 40.48 15.18 10.16
CA ASP A 194 40.26 14.22 9.07
C ASP A 194 39.64 14.86 7.79
N VAL A 195 39.51 16.19 7.78
CA VAL A 195 39.02 16.96 6.63
C VAL A 195 40.20 17.58 5.90
N SER A 196 40.24 17.42 4.58
CA SER A 196 41.19 18.12 3.71
C SER A 196 40.49 18.69 2.51
N GLY A 197 40.98 19.78 1.95
CA GLY A 197 40.34 20.37 0.79
C GLY A 197 41.16 21.42 0.07
N SER A 198 40.53 22.00 -0.93
CA SER A 198 41.05 23.10 -1.74
C SER A 198 39.98 24.13 -2.00
N ALA A 199 40.41 25.36 -2.29
CA ALA A 199 39.57 26.44 -2.76
C ALA A 199 40.42 27.42 -3.58
N ARG A 200 39.80 28.50 -4.03
CA ARG A 200 40.49 29.70 -4.52
C ARG A 200 39.96 30.90 -3.76
N GLY A 201 40.87 31.73 -3.28
CA GLY A 201 40.50 32.86 -2.43
C GLY A 201 40.40 32.49 -0.95
N LEU A 202 40.99 33.32 -0.09
CA LEU A 202 40.97 33.22 1.37
C LEU A 202 40.77 34.63 1.94
N ILE A 203 39.81 34.77 2.85
CA ILE A 203 39.74 35.90 3.78
C ILE A 203 39.75 35.33 5.19
N TYR A 204 40.70 35.75 6.01
CA TYR A 204 40.82 35.31 7.39
C TYR A 204 40.89 36.50 8.34
N GLY A 205 39.91 36.60 9.23
CA GLY A 205 39.88 37.61 10.30
C GLY A 205 40.51 37.08 11.57
N SER A 206 41.72 37.53 11.92
CA SER A 206 42.41 37.12 13.14
C SER A 206 41.82 37.73 14.42
N ASP A 207 40.94 38.72 14.36
CA ASP A 207 40.27 39.21 15.56
C ASP A 207 39.04 38.34 15.91
N LYS A 208 38.27 37.93 14.89
CA LYS A 208 37.04 37.12 15.02
C LYS A 208 37.24 35.60 14.87
N SER A 209 38.38 35.15 14.33
CA SER A 209 38.62 33.76 13.89
C SER A 209 37.60 33.28 12.85
N GLU A 210 37.28 34.15 11.91
CA GLU A 210 36.41 33.84 10.77
C GLU A 210 37.25 33.49 9.54
N ILE A 211 36.86 32.44 8.83
CA ILE A 211 37.50 32.02 7.58
C ILE A 211 36.45 32.06 6.48
N THR A 212 36.77 32.72 5.38
CA THR A 212 36.00 32.65 4.13
C THR A 212 36.88 32.08 3.03
N LEU A 213 36.40 31.01 2.38
CA LEU A 213 36.94 30.52 1.12
C LEU A 213 36.02 30.98 0.00
N GLU A 214 36.54 31.75 -0.95
CA GLU A 214 35.69 32.57 -1.83
C GLU A 214 35.13 31.80 -3.03
N GLN A 215 35.89 30.86 -3.60
CA GLN A 215 35.58 30.18 -4.85
C GLN A 215 36.02 28.71 -4.84
N ASP A 216 35.34 27.89 -5.65
CA ASP A 216 35.72 26.50 -5.99
C ASP A 216 36.07 25.62 -4.78
N VAL A 217 35.27 25.71 -3.73
CA VAL A 217 35.51 24.99 -2.48
C VAL A 217 35.24 23.51 -2.70
N LEU A 218 36.24 22.68 -2.41
CA LEU A 218 36.16 21.22 -2.37
C LEU A 218 36.72 20.74 -1.03
N ALA A 219 35.93 19.98 -0.28
CA ALA A 219 36.31 19.37 0.98
C ALA A 219 36.07 17.87 0.94
N ALA A 220 37.02 17.08 1.43
CA ALA A 220 36.92 15.64 1.57
C ALA A 220 37.03 15.27 3.05
N PHE A 221 35.99 14.63 3.58
CA PHE A 221 35.91 14.10 4.94
C PHE A 221 36.31 12.63 4.90
N HIS A 222 37.45 12.31 5.51
CA HIS A 222 37.96 10.96 5.57
C HIS A 222 37.40 10.23 6.78
N PRO A 223 37.20 8.90 6.70
CA PRO A 223 36.87 8.09 7.86
C PRO A 223 37.97 8.22 8.93
N PRO A 224 37.62 8.22 10.23
CA PRO A 224 38.62 8.24 11.30
C PRO A 224 39.58 7.05 11.18
N LYS A 225 40.87 7.27 11.47
CA LYS A 225 41.89 6.20 11.45
C LYS A 225 41.47 5.06 12.41
N GLY A 226 41.33 3.84 11.86
CA GLY A 226 40.92 2.64 12.61
C GLY A 226 39.45 2.23 12.45
N ALA A 227 38.61 3.07 11.82
CA ALA A 227 37.27 2.66 11.38
C ALA A 227 37.34 1.73 10.15
N GLN A 228 36.34 0.86 9.96
CA GLN A 228 36.20 0.10 8.71
C GLN A 228 36.25 1.06 7.50
N ALA A 229 36.99 0.67 6.45
CA ALA A 229 37.17 1.48 5.25
C ALA A 229 35.82 1.88 4.62
N GLY A 230 35.39 3.12 4.88
CA GLY A 230 34.25 3.76 4.23
C GLY A 230 34.73 4.67 3.11
N MET A 231 33.90 4.88 2.09
CA MET A 231 34.20 5.89 1.07
C MET A 231 34.18 7.29 1.71
N PRO A 232 35.14 8.17 1.36
CA PRO A 232 35.16 9.54 1.85
C PRO A 232 33.91 10.30 1.40
N ILE A 233 33.50 11.28 2.21
CA ILE A 233 32.41 12.19 1.85
C ILE A 233 33.06 13.42 1.21
N GLU A 234 32.69 13.70 -0.03
CA GLU A 234 33.15 14.88 -0.77
C GLU A 234 32.06 15.94 -0.74
N VAL A 235 32.41 17.17 -0.40
CA VAL A 235 31.52 18.33 -0.36
C VAL A 235 32.12 19.40 -1.27
N SER A 236 31.36 19.87 -2.25
CA SER A 236 31.73 21.03 -3.06
C SER A 236 30.73 22.17 -2.87
N ALA A 237 31.21 23.41 -2.89
CA ALA A 237 30.41 24.63 -2.76
C ALA A 237 31.05 25.77 -3.56
N SER A 238 30.30 26.81 -3.90
CA SER A 238 30.88 28.01 -4.52
C SER A 238 31.68 28.83 -3.52
N ARG A 239 31.20 28.93 -2.28
CA ARG A 239 31.81 29.67 -1.18
C ARG A 239 31.61 28.93 0.13
N LEU A 240 32.56 29.05 1.04
CA LEU A 240 32.47 28.56 2.41
C LEU A 240 32.80 29.69 3.37
N HIS A 241 32.06 29.78 4.47
CA HIS A 241 32.33 30.68 5.58
C HIS A 241 32.26 29.89 6.88
N TYR A 242 33.25 30.09 7.74
CA TYR A 242 33.33 29.48 9.06
C TYR A 242 33.51 30.58 10.08
N ALA A 243 32.63 30.60 11.08
CA ALA A 243 32.60 31.59 12.16
C ALA A 243 32.48 30.91 13.53
N GLY A 244 33.36 29.94 13.78
CA GLY A 244 33.40 29.21 15.06
C GLY A 244 32.26 28.21 15.25
N THR A 245 32.11 27.69 16.47
CA THR A 245 31.11 26.66 16.82
C THR A 245 29.69 27.21 16.95
N ALA A 246 29.54 28.49 17.30
CA ALA A 246 28.24 29.14 17.47
C ALA A 246 27.51 29.33 16.13
N GLU A 247 28.23 29.70 15.07
CA GLU A 247 27.66 29.94 13.74
C GLU A 247 27.88 28.78 12.77
N GLY A 248 28.87 27.92 13.02
CA GLY A 248 29.13 26.72 12.22
C GLY A 248 29.81 27.00 10.88
N VAL A 249 29.59 26.12 9.90
CA VAL A 249 30.06 26.27 8.52
C VAL A 249 28.88 26.57 7.61
N GLN A 250 28.90 27.71 6.93
CA GLN A 250 27.95 28.10 5.91
C GLN A 250 28.52 27.80 4.52
N LEU A 251 27.70 27.20 3.66
CA LEU A 251 28.04 26.80 2.31
C LEU A 251 27.07 27.45 1.33
N TRP A 252 27.58 28.10 0.29
CA TRP A 252 26.77 28.68 -0.79
C TRP A 252 26.84 27.85 -2.07
N GLY A 253 25.73 27.87 -2.80
CA GLY A 253 25.47 26.97 -3.89
C GLY A 253 26.24 27.26 -5.18
N PRO A 254 26.36 26.24 -6.05
CA PRO A 254 25.77 24.90 -5.90
C PRO A 254 26.51 24.08 -4.84
N VAL A 255 25.76 23.57 -3.84
CA VAL A 255 26.30 22.66 -2.82
C VAL A 255 26.06 21.25 -3.32
N LYS A 256 27.11 20.42 -3.34
CA LYS A 256 27.01 19.00 -3.69
C LYS A 256 27.76 18.17 -2.66
N VAL A 257 27.09 17.17 -2.12
CA VAL A 257 27.64 16.15 -1.23
C VAL A 257 27.66 14.83 -2.00
N HIS A 258 28.79 14.15 -2.02
CA HIS A 258 29.00 12.93 -2.79
C HIS A 258 29.65 11.87 -1.89
N GLN A 259 29.11 10.65 -1.89
CA GLN A 259 29.68 9.51 -1.17
C GLN A 259 29.35 8.20 -1.90
N GLY A 260 30.32 7.63 -2.62
CA GLY A 260 30.08 6.45 -3.45
C GLY A 260 29.02 6.72 -4.51
N ASP A 261 27.97 5.90 -4.56
CA ASP A 261 26.86 6.08 -5.52
C ASP A 261 25.77 7.06 -5.04
N ARG A 262 26.01 7.76 -3.93
CA ARG A 262 25.08 8.71 -3.31
C ARG A 262 25.48 10.14 -3.62
N VAL A 263 24.52 10.94 -4.06
CA VAL A 263 24.70 12.35 -4.36
C VAL A 263 23.56 13.15 -3.74
N VAL A 264 23.88 14.24 -3.05
CA VAL A 264 22.90 15.22 -2.59
C VAL A 264 23.30 16.59 -3.12
N THR A 265 22.38 17.33 -3.74
CA THR A 265 22.60 18.71 -4.19
C THR A 265 21.64 19.66 -3.51
N ALA A 266 22.07 20.91 -3.28
CA ALA A 266 21.27 21.97 -2.68
C ALA A 266 21.78 23.36 -3.08
N SER A 267 20.98 24.40 -2.83
CA SER A 267 21.38 25.79 -3.08
C SER A 267 22.23 26.36 -1.95
N GLN A 268 22.05 25.89 -0.72
CA GLN A 268 22.80 26.33 0.46
C GLN A 268 22.95 25.19 1.46
N GLY A 269 23.95 25.29 2.33
CA GLY A 269 24.19 24.35 3.42
C GLY A 269 24.65 25.04 4.69
N LEU A 270 24.28 24.47 5.84
CA LEU A 270 24.76 24.87 7.17
C LEU A 270 25.16 23.61 7.93
N ILE A 271 26.40 23.58 8.42
CA ILE A 271 26.93 22.50 9.26
C ILE A 271 27.11 23.05 10.66
N SER A 272 26.32 22.53 11.61
CA SER A 272 26.41 22.90 13.01
C SER A 272 27.32 21.94 13.76
N MET A 273 28.06 22.48 14.73
CA MET A 273 29.04 21.75 15.53
C MET A 273 28.86 22.03 17.02
N ASN A 274 29.27 21.10 17.88
CA ASN A 274 29.30 21.34 19.32
C ASN A 274 30.59 22.08 19.75
N GLY A 275 30.72 22.41 21.04
CA GLY A 275 31.91 23.07 21.60
C GLY A 275 33.23 22.27 21.52
N GLN A 276 33.18 21.02 21.04
CA GLN A 276 34.33 20.16 20.76
C GLN A 276 34.61 20.03 19.24
N ASN A 277 34.05 20.93 18.42
CA ASN A 277 34.13 20.92 16.96
C ASN A 277 33.61 19.63 16.30
N ARG A 278 32.69 18.92 16.94
CA ARG A 278 32.07 17.72 16.35
C ARG A 278 30.76 18.09 15.68
N VAL A 279 30.54 17.60 14.47
CA VAL A 279 29.32 17.85 13.70
C VAL A 279 28.12 17.23 14.41
N THR A 280 27.10 18.05 14.65
CA THR A 280 25.84 17.64 15.29
C THR A 280 24.66 17.69 14.33
N GLN A 281 24.70 18.58 13.35
CA GLN A 281 23.62 18.77 12.39
C GLN A 281 24.16 19.23 11.04
N VAL A 282 23.52 18.76 9.97
CA VAL A 282 23.67 19.29 8.61
C VAL A 282 22.30 19.71 8.12
N LEU A 283 22.19 20.95 7.66
CA LEU A 283 20.99 21.52 7.06
C LEU A 283 21.30 21.90 5.60
N LEU A 284 20.55 21.34 4.66
CA LEU A 284 20.62 21.67 3.24
C LEU A 284 19.31 22.34 2.83
N GLN A 285 19.39 23.44 2.06
CA GLN A 285 18.22 24.25 1.70
C GLN A 285 18.24 24.67 0.24
N GLY A 286 17.05 24.82 -0.32
CA GLY A 286 16.80 25.31 -1.67
C GLY A 286 16.97 24.22 -2.72
N ASN A 287 15.84 23.63 -3.14
CA ASN A 287 15.75 22.58 -4.16
C ASN A 287 16.70 21.40 -3.88
N VAL A 288 16.57 20.80 -2.70
CA VAL A 288 17.41 19.66 -2.31
C VAL A 288 17.03 18.45 -3.15
N HIS A 289 18.01 17.86 -3.82
CA HIS A 289 17.85 16.61 -4.55
C HIS A 289 18.85 15.57 -4.04
N ALA A 290 18.35 14.43 -3.58
CA ALA A 290 19.17 13.28 -3.22
C ALA A 290 18.95 12.14 -4.20
N LEU A 291 20.04 11.47 -4.55
CA LEU A 291 20.08 10.33 -5.44
C LEU A 291 20.94 9.24 -4.78
N ASP A 292 20.39 8.04 -4.64
CA ASP A 292 21.13 6.83 -4.27
C ASP A 292 20.94 5.80 -5.38
N ASN A 293 22.04 5.41 -6.04
CA ASN A 293 22.02 4.49 -7.16
C ASN A 293 22.71 3.17 -6.79
N THR A 294 21.94 2.13 -6.47
CA THR A 294 22.51 0.83 -6.10
C THR A 294 22.28 -0.20 -7.20
N PRO A 295 23.03 -1.32 -7.22
CA PRO A 295 22.74 -2.43 -8.13
C PRO A 295 21.29 -2.97 -8.03
N GLY A 296 20.62 -2.77 -6.88
CA GLY A 296 19.24 -3.19 -6.64
C GLY A 296 18.17 -2.19 -7.06
N GLY A 297 18.54 -1.04 -7.63
CA GLY A 297 17.61 0.01 -8.06
C GLY A 297 18.03 1.41 -7.60
N GLN A 298 17.25 2.40 -8.02
CA GLN A 298 17.52 3.81 -7.81
C GLN A 298 16.50 4.41 -6.83
N LEU A 299 16.97 5.23 -5.89
CA LEU A 299 16.15 6.07 -5.03
C LEU A 299 16.43 7.53 -5.34
N LYS A 300 15.38 8.31 -5.61
CA LYS A 300 15.43 9.76 -5.79
C LYS A 300 14.56 10.40 -4.72
N LEU A 301 15.03 11.50 -4.13
CA LEU A 301 14.28 12.29 -3.18
C LEU A 301 14.47 13.77 -3.51
N GLN A 302 13.36 14.49 -3.60
CA GLN A 302 13.32 15.94 -3.74
C GLN A 302 12.66 16.55 -2.50
N SER A 303 13.16 17.69 -2.04
CA SER A 303 12.56 18.48 -0.94
C SER A 303 13.02 19.94 -0.99
N ASP A 304 12.37 20.83 -0.23
CA ASP A 304 12.84 22.22 -0.12
C ASP A 304 13.98 22.33 0.91
N VAL A 305 13.92 21.50 1.96
CA VAL A 305 14.90 21.46 3.06
C VAL A 305 15.17 20.01 3.46
N MET A 306 16.43 19.71 3.78
CA MET A 306 16.84 18.43 4.37
C MET A 306 17.70 18.69 5.61
N ARG A 307 17.34 18.11 6.74
CA ARG A 307 18.04 18.23 8.03
C ARG A 307 18.48 16.85 8.52
N GLY A 308 19.78 16.63 8.60
CA GLY A 308 20.37 15.43 9.19
C GLY A 308 20.93 15.75 10.59
N HIS A 309 20.54 14.97 11.59
CA HIS A 309 21.14 15.01 12.93
C HIS A 309 22.17 13.89 13.05
N LEU A 310 23.36 14.22 13.53
CA LEU A 310 24.48 13.29 13.67
C LEU A 310 24.79 13.08 15.14
N ASN A 311 25.11 11.83 15.49
CA ASN A 311 25.65 11.53 16.81
C ASN A 311 27.09 12.07 16.87
N PRO A 312 27.42 12.96 17.82
CA PRO A 312 28.73 13.60 17.88
C PRO A 312 29.86 12.64 18.26
N VAL A 313 29.58 11.43 18.74
CA VAL A 313 30.60 10.43 19.05
C VAL A 313 30.92 9.56 17.84
N THR A 314 29.89 9.09 17.14
CA THR A 314 30.06 8.17 16.01
C THR A 314 30.13 8.86 14.65
N SER A 315 29.78 10.14 14.59
CA SER A 315 29.62 10.93 13.35
C SER A 315 28.68 10.27 12.34
N ARG A 316 27.70 9.49 12.83
CA ARG A 316 26.68 8.81 12.02
C ARG A 316 25.31 9.46 12.21
N LEU A 317 24.49 9.36 11.17
CA LEU A 317 23.14 9.88 11.16
C LEU A 317 22.29 9.19 12.23
N SER A 318 21.50 9.98 12.95
CA SER A 318 20.53 9.53 13.95
C SER A 318 19.11 9.78 13.46
N THR A 319 18.88 10.95 12.85
CA THR A 319 17.60 11.31 12.23
C THR A 319 17.84 12.06 10.94
N LEU A 320 16.98 11.84 9.94
CA LEU A 320 16.90 12.62 8.71
C LEU A 320 15.48 13.15 8.56
N VAL A 321 15.34 14.45 8.32
CA VAL A 321 14.06 15.11 8.06
C VAL A 321 14.13 15.78 6.70
N ALA A 322 13.25 15.42 5.79
CA ALA A 322 13.02 16.13 4.54
C ALA A 322 11.69 16.87 4.63
N ALA A 323 11.65 18.17 4.32
CA ALA A 323 10.46 19.00 4.49
C ALA A 323 10.20 19.93 3.29
N GLY A 324 8.94 20.35 3.16
CA GLY A 324 8.42 21.14 2.05
C GLY A 324 7.79 20.24 0.99
N ARG A 325 8.09 20.47 -0.30
CA ARG A 325 7.58 19.63 -1.39
C ARG A 325 8.34 18.30 -1.49
N VAL A 326 8.10 17.39 -0.55
CA VAL A 326 8.79 16.10 -0.51
C VAL A 326 8.25 15.18 -1.59
N ARG A 327 9.12 14.73 -2.49
CA ARG A 327 8.82 13.72 -3.52
C ARG A 327 9.90 12.67 -3.57
N GLY A 328 9.54 11.44 -3.22
CA GLY A 328 10.39 10.25 -3.31
C GLY A 328 9.99 9.39 -4.50
N VAL A 329 10.97 8.85 -5.21
CA VAL A 329 10.77 7.83 -6.26
C VAL A 329 11.77 6.70 -6.06
N SER A 330 11.29 5.47 -5.98
CA SER A 330 12.11 4.27 -5.86
C SER A 330 11.77 3.27 -6.96
N THR A 331 12.79 2.66 -7.57
CA THR A 331 12.66 1.49 -8.46
C THR A 331 13.22 0.22 -7.83
N GLN A 332 13.52 0.25 -6.54
CA GLN A 332 14.04 -0.90 -5.81
C GLN A 332 12.95 -1.95 -5.64
N GLY A 333 13.31 -3.23 -5.82
CA GLY A 333 12.35 -4.34 -5.64
C GLY A 333 11.45 -4.63 -6.84
N GLY A 334 11.68 -4.01 -8.01
CA GLY A 334 10.94 -4.35 -9.24
C GLY A 334 9.60 -3.64 -9.40
N ALA A 335 9.19 -2.78 -8.46
CA ALA A 335 8.04 -1.88 -8.60
C ALA A 335 8.51 -0.42 -8.64
N LEU A 336 7.76 0.45 -9.32
CA LEU A 336 7.95 1.89 -9.23
C LEU A 336 7.10 2.42 -8.07
N SER A 337 7.76 2.81 -6.98
CA SER A 337 7.13 3.43 -5.82
C SER A 337 7.35 4.93 -5.82
N GLN A 338 6.30 5.71 -5.55
CA GLN A 338 6.35 7.16 -5.44
C GLN A 338 5.71 7.59 -4.12
N VAL A 339 6.34 8.52 -3.41
CA VAL A 339 5.85 9.08 -2.16
C VAL A 339 5.81 10.59 -2.30
N GLU A 340 4.67 11.20 -2.02
CA GLU A 340 4.51 12.65 -1.88
C GLU A 340 4.02 12.97 -0.47
N ALA A 341 4.61 13.98 0.17
CA ALA A 341 4.23 14.45 1.50
C ALA A 341 4.79 15.86 1.75
N HIS A 342 4.33 16.54 2.80
CA HIS A 342 4.95 17.78 3.27
C HIS A 342 6.24 17.54 4.06
N GLU A 343 6.30 16.45 4.83
CA GLU A 343 7.47 16.13 5.64
C GLU A 343 7.67 14.61 5.72
N VAL A 344 8.91 14.17 5.62
CA VAL A 344 9.32 12.77 5.81
C VAL A 344 10.47 12.70 6.81
N ASP A 345 10.22 11.98 7.90
CA ASP A 345 11.18 11.71 8.96
C ASP A 345 11.68 10.27 8.86
N LEU A 346 12.98 10.07 9.06
CA LEU A 346 13.62 8.77 9.18
C LEU A 346 14.50 8.75 10.41
N ASN A 347 14.30 7.77 11.29
CA ASN A 347 15.15 7.50 12.43
C ASN A 347 16.04 6.29 12.14
N PHE A 348 17.30 6.39 12.55
CA PHE A 348 18.33 5.40 12.30
C PHE A 348 18.63 4.63 13.58
N ASP A 349 18.80 3.32 13.44
CA ASP A 349 19.18 2.48 14.57
C ASP A 349 20.59 2.86 15.05
N PRO A 350 20.81 3.08 16.36
CA PRO A 350 22.07 3.59 16.87
C PRO A 350 23.23 2.59 16.78
N THR A 351 22.94 1.30 16.58
CA THR A 351 23.94 0.23 16.52
C THR A 351 24.31 -0.16 15.09
N THR A 352 23.30 -0.27 14.22
CA THR A 352 23.46 -0.71 12.82
C THR A 352 23.54 0.46 11.85
N HIS A 353 23.04 1.64 12.25
CA HIS A 353 23.03 2.88 11.47
C HIS A 353 22.29 2.78 10.14
N VAL A 354 21.31 1.90 10.09
CA VAL A 354 20.36 1.79 8.99
C VAL A 354 19.02 2.38 9.43
N PRO A 355 18.15 2.79 8.49
CA PRO A 355 16.80 3.25 8.81
C PRO A 355 16.05 2.20 9.62
N ALA A 356 15.45 2.60 10.74
CA ALA A 356 14.69 1.74 11.63
C ALA A 356 13.18 2.02 11.53
N ASN A 357 12.78 3.28 11.53
CA ASN A 357 11.40 3.71 11.40
C ASN A 357 11.31 5.13 10.85
N GLY A 358 10.10 5.58 10.55
CA GLY A 358 9.87 6.90 10.00
C GLY A 358 8.41 7.31 9.97
N ALA A 359 8.18 8.53 9.50
CA ALA A 359 6.85 9.07 9.29
C ALA A 359 6.82 9.88 7.98
N ALA A 360 5.71 9.82 7.27
CA ALA A 360 5.38 10.76 6.20
C ALA A 360 4.13 11.54 6.63
N THR A 361 4.16 12.87 6.60
CA THR A 361 3.09 13.73 7.13
C THR A 361 2.74 14.89 6.20
N GLY A 362 1.52 15.40 6.33
CA GLY A 362 0.98 16.50 5.53
C GLY A 362 0.63 16.03 4.12
N GLU A 363 -0.55 15.41 4.01
CA GLU A 363 -1.09 14.83 2.77
C GLU A 363 -0.18 13.77 2.15
N ALA A 364 0.16 12.75 2.94
CA ALA A 364 0.93 11.61 2.49
C ALA A 364 0.17 10.84 1.40
N HIS A 365 0.75 10.80 0.21
CA HIS A 365 0.27 10.06 -0.94
C HIS A 365 1.34 9.06 -1.40
N LEU A 366 1.02 7.77 -1.32
CA LEU A 366 1.89 6.68 -1.77
C LEU A 366 1.27 6.07 -3.02
N THR A 367 2.07 5.96 -4.09
CA THR A 367 1.70 5.29 -5.32
C THR A 367 2.67 4.15 -5.59
N ILE A 368 2.17 2.95 -5.81
CA ILE A 368 2.98 1.79 -6.22
C ILE A 368 2.49 1.34 -7.59
N THR A 369 3.39 1.24 -8.56
CA THR A 369 3.09 0.75 -9.91
C THR A 369 3.94 -0.48 -10.19
N GLN A 370 3.30 -1.60 -10.46
CA GLN A 370 3.97 -2.86 -10.75
C GLN A 370 4.67 -2.80 -12.11
N SER A 371 5.90 -3.32 -12.20
CA SER A 371 6.54 -3.45 -13.52
C SER A 371 5.87 -4.57 -14.30
N LYS A 372 5.52 -4.32 -15.57
CA LYS A 372 4.88 -5.32 -16.43
C LYS A 372 5.77 -6.56 -16.51
N SER A 373 5.37 -7.66 -15.87
CA SER A 373 6.02 -8.95 -16.06
C SER A 373 5.89 -9.34 -17.54
N ARG A 374 7.01 -9.39 -18.26
CA ARG A 374 7.05 -10.05 -19.58
C ARG A 374 7.04 -11.56 -19.31
N GLN A 375 6.01 -12.23 -19.84
CA GLN A 375 5.72 -13.67 -19.79
C GLN A 375 5.06 -14.16 -18.49
N ASP A 376 3.76 -14.50 -18.58
CA ASP A 376 3.38 -15.91 -18.66
C ASP A 376 2.07 -16.08 -19.45
N GLY A 377 2.08 -17.08 -20.33
CA GLY A 377 0.98 -17.43 -21.20
C GLY A 377 -0.10 -18.25 -20.49
N HIS A 378 -1.28 -18.25 -21.10
CA HIS A 378 -2.38 -19.22 -20.96
C HIS A 378 -2.81 -19.58 -19.52
N SER A 379 -3.98 -19.03 -19.17
CA SER A 379 -4.86 -19.44 -18.04
C SER A 379 -4.32 -19.23 -16.63
N ALA A 380 -4.28 -17.98 -16.17
CA ALA A 380 -4.42 -17.68 -14.75
C ALA A 380 -5.90 -17.42 -14.43
N SER A 381 -6.42 -18.18 -13.46
CA SER A 381 -7.81 -18.16 -12.98
C SER A 381 -8.28 -16.73 -12.69
N GLN A 382 -9.49 -16.41 -13.15
CA GLN A 382 -10.13 -15.09 -13.00
C GLN A 382 -10.48 -14.84 -11.52
N THR A 383 -9.53 -14.38 -10.72
CA THR A 383 -9.83 -13.83 -9.39
C THR A 383 -10.68 -12.55 -9.59
N PRO A 384 -11.76 -12.32 -8.84
CA PRO A 384 -12.46 -11.04 -8.86
C PRO A 384 -11.47 -9.94 -8.51
N GLY A 385 -11.21 -9.04 -9.47
CA GLY A 385 -10.24 -7.95 -9.36
C GLY A 385 -8.96 -8.10 -10.19
N GLY A 386 -8.62 -9.31 -10.68
CA GLY A 386 -7.42 -9.55 -11.48
C GLY A 386 -6.09 -9.22 -10.75
N LYS A 387 -4.98 -9.24 -11.48
CA LYS A 387 -3.70 -8.69 -10.99
C LYS A 387 -3.82 -7.18 -10.83
N ILE A 388 -3.22 -6.60 -9.80
CA ILE A 388 -3.22 -5.15 -9.56
C ILE A 388 -2.04 -4.53 -10.30
N ALA A 389 -2.30 -3.50 -11.10
CA ALA A 389 -1.27 -2.77 -11.85
C ALA A 389 -0.74 -1.58 -11.06
N LYS A 390 -1.62 -0.92 -10.30
CA LYS A 390 -1.31 0.29 -9.56
C LYS A 390 -2.11 0.35 -8.27
N GLU A 391 -1.47 0.85 -7.23
CA GLU A 391 -2.03 1.06 -5.90
C GLU A 391 -1.79 2.51 -5.50
N GLU A 392 -2.79 3.15 -4.91
CA GLU A 392 -2.69 4.50 -4.37
C GLU A 392 -3.21 4.52 -2.94
N ILE A 393 -2.41 5.05 -2.00
CA ILE A 393 -2.80 5.26 -0.61
C ILE A 393 -2.71 6.76 -0.31
N ALA A 394 -3.81 7.34 0.14
CA ALA A 394 -3.89 8.73 0.58
C ALA A 394 -4.29 8.80 2.06
N THR A 395 -3.55 9.60 2.85
CA THR A 395 -3.84 9.86 4.27
C THR A 395 -3.09 11.11 4.75
N GLU A 396 -3.45 11.67 5.91
CA GLU A 396 -2.69 12.78 6.49
C GLU A 396 -1.29 12.37 6.98
N LYS A 397 -1.17 11.13 7.48
CA LYS A 397 0.07 10.63 8.06
C LYS A 397 0.22 9.12 7.92
N VAL A 398 1.41 8.67 7.52
CA VAL A 398 1.82 7.27 7.52
C VAL A 398 2.98 7.10 8.49
N LEU A 399 2.91 6.09 9.34
CA LEU A 399 4.00 5.64 10.20
C LEU A 399 4.60 4.34 9.65
N PHE A 400 5.91 4.39 9.48
CA PHE A 400 6.84 3.42 8.96
C PHE A 400 7.64 2.53 9.91
N SER A 401 7.87 1.24 9.67
CA SER A 401 9.10 0.62 10.20
C SER A 401 9.77 -0.36 9.26
N PHE A 402 11.09 -0.43 9.40
CA PHE A 402 11.98 -1.30 8.62
C PHE A 402 12.42 -2.49 9.45
N ARG A 403 12.79 -3.58 8.78
CA ARG A 403 13.42 -4.74 9.41
C ARG A 403 14.84 -4.37 9.88
N PRO A 404 15.47 -5.10 10.82
CA PRO A 404 16.78 -4.76 11.41
C PRO A 404 17.97 -4.58 10.44
N ARG A 405 17.86 -5.04 9.19
CA ARG A 405 18.86 -4.78 8.12
C ARG A 405 18.57 -3.53 7.28
N GLY A 406 17.52 -2.78 7.63
CA GLY A 406 17.14 -1.44 7.17
C GLY A 406 16.77 -1.26 5.70
N LYS A 407 16.68 -2.35 4.92
CA LYS A 407 16.33 -2.28 3.49
C LYS A 407 14.87 -2.53 3.20
N ASN A 408 14.21 -3.35 4.03
CA ASN A 408 12.89 -3.88 3.72
C ASN A 408 11.88 -3.41 4.77
N LEU A 409 10.68 -3.04 4.32
CA LEU A 409 9.59 -2.65 5.20
C LEU A 409 9.16 -3.86 6.04
N LYS A 410 8.76 -3.57 7.27
CA LYS A 410 8.17 -4.54 8.19
C LYS A 410 6.66 -4.30 8.30
N GLU A 411 6.30 -3.04 8.54
CA GLU A 411 4.94 -2.61 8.81
C GLU A 411 4.79 -1.14 8.44
N ALA A 412 3.57 -0.76 8.07
CA ALA A 412 3.15 0.62 7.93
C ALA A 412 1.75 0.80 8.50
N GLN A 413 1.43 1.99 9.00
CA GLN A 413 0.09 2.30 9.48
C GLN A 413 -0.29 3.72 9.13
N THR A 414 -1.56 3.95 8.79
CA THR A 414 -2.08 5.32 8.72
C THR A 414 -2.33 5.84 10.14
N ALA A 415 -2.08 7.13 10.36
CA ALA A 415 -2.38 7.83 11.60
C ALA A 415 -3.46 8.89 11.32
N GLY A 416 -4.64 8.38 10.96
CA GLY A 416 -5.76 9.15 10.45
C GLY A 416 -6.50 8.34 9.38
N PRO A 417 -7.66 8.85 8.90
CA PRO A 417 -8.41 8.21 7.83
C PRO A 417 -7.53 7.94 6.61
N GLY A 418 -7.70 6.76 6.03
CA GLY A 418 -6.96 6.34 4.85
C GLY A 418 -7.91 5.97 3.73
N THR A 419 -7.50 6.26 2.49
CA THR A 419 -8.13 5.76 1.28
C THR A 419 -7.10 4.99 0.48
N LEU A 420 -7.39 3.72 0.17
CA LEU A 420 -6.62 2.86 -0.72
C LEU A 420 -7.42 2.65 -2.01
N VAL A 421 -6.82 2.95 -3.15
CA VAL A 421 -7.39 2.67 -4.47
C VAL A 421 -6.53 1.63 -5.18
N LEU A 422 -7.17 0.55 -5.62
CA LEU A 422 -6.56 -0.55 -6.36
C LEU A 422 -7.01 -0.47 -7.81
N TYR A 423 -6.06 -0.35 -8.72
CA TYR A 423 -6.28 -0.33 -10.16
C TYR A 423 -5.86 -1.67 -10.77
N PRO A 424 -6.81 -2.44 -11.32
CA PRO A 424 -6.50 -3.73 -11.93
C PRO A 424 -5.72 -3.60 -13.24
N GLU A 425 -4.93 -4.61 -13.61
CA GLU A 425 -4.29 -4.73 -14.93
C GLU A 425 -5.32 -4.81 -16.06
N ASN A 426 -6.45 -5.49 -15.81
CA ASN A 426 -7.57 -5.55 -16.73
C ASN A 426 -8.56 -4.42 -16.39
N PRO A 427 -8.70 -3.38 -17.23
CA PRO A 427 -9.61 -2.26 -16.96
C PRO A 427 -11.07 -2.67 -16.89
N ARG A 428 -11.42 -3.85 -17.45
CA ARG A 428 -12.78 -4.40 -17.34
C ARG A 428 -13.09 -4.98 -15.96
N ALA A 429 -12.14 -5.10 -15.04
CA ALA A 429 -12.42 -5.55 -13.68
C ALA A 429 -12.98 -4.42 -12.79
N GLY A 430 -12.78 -3.15 -13.20
CA GLY A 430 -13.20 -1.97 -12.45
C GLY A 430 -12.31 -1.67 -11.23
N ASP A 431 -12.22 -0.39 -10.88
CA ASP A 431 -11.36 0.07 -9.78
C ASP A 431 -11.99 -0.27 -8.41
N ARG A 432 -11.15 -0.56 -7.41
CA ARG A 432 -11.60 -0.81 -6.04
C ARG A 432 -11.11 0.28 -5.11
N THR A 433 -12.02 0.88 -4.37
CA THR A 433 -11.71 1.87 -3.33
C THR A 433 -12.01 1.29 -1.96
N VAL A 434 -11.03 1.33 -1.07
CA VAL A 434 -11.13 0.89 0.32
C VAL A 434 -10.87 2.08 1.23
N THR A 435 -11.78 2.33 2.17
CA THR A 435 -11.62 3.39 3.18
C THR A 435 -11.70 2.81 4.57
N ALA A 436 -10.90 3.35 5.48
CA ALA A 436 -10.93 3.03 6.91
C ALA A 436 -10.46 4.21 7.74
N ALA A 437 -10.86 4.27 9.01
CA ALA A 437 -10.30 5.28 9.94
C ALA A 437 -8.81 5.03 10.22
N LYS A 438 -8.37 3.77 10.13
CA LYS A 438 -6.96 3.40 10.21
C LYS A 438 -6.68 2.13 9.41
N PHE A 439 -5.61 2.15 8.63
CA PHE A 439 -5.00 0.95 8.05
C PHE A 439 -3.74 0.53 8.81
N LEU A 440 -3.57 -0.78 8.96
CA LEU A 440 -2.35 -1.44 9.39
C LEU A 440 -1.92 -2.40 8.28
N MET A 441 -0.70 -2.24 7.80
CA MET A 441 -0.10 -3.01 6.72
C MET A 441 1.09 -3.79 7.26
N ALA A 442 1.17 -5.07 6.94
CA ALA A 442 2.33 -5.91 7.24
C ALA A 442 2.97 -6.37 5.95
N PHE A 443 4.30 -6.37 5.92
CA PHE A 443 5.07 -6.70 4.73
C PHE A 443 5.96 -7.91 4.99
N ASP A 444 6.21 -8.70 3.95
CA ASP A 444 7.07 -9.88 4.00
C ASP A 444 8.56 -9.51 4.06
N SER A 445 9.45 -10.48 3.85
CA SER A 445 10.90 -10.24 3.87
C SER A 445 11.42 -9.47 2.66
N ALA A 446 10.68 -9.40 1.56
CA ALA A 446 11.00 -8.68 0.32
C ALA A 446 10.31 -7.30 0.24
N SER A 447 9.50 -6.94 1.24
CA SER A 447 8.63 -5.74 1.27
C SER A 447 7.37 -5.87 0.41
N HIS A 448 6.93 -7.08 0.06
CA HIS A 448 5.62 -7.31 -0.54
C HIS A 448 4.55 -7.26 0.56
N LEU A 449 3.38 -6.71 0.24
CA LEU A 449 2.27 -6.63 1.20
C LEU A 449 1.73 -8.04 1.50
N GLU A 450 1.78 -8.44 2.77
CA GLU A 450 1.33 -9.75 3.25
C GLU A 450 -0.09 -9.66 3.81
N SER A 451 -0.40 -8.58 4.52
CA SER A 451 -1.73 -8.33 5.07
C SER A 451 -2.07 -6.85 5.18
N LEU A 452 -3.36 -6.56 5.06
CA LEU A 452 -3.95 -5.25 5.24
C LEU A 452 -5.12 -5.35 6.22
N ARG A 453 -5.09 -4.60 7.31
CA ARG A 453 -6.18 -4.49 8.27
C ARG A 453 -6.75 -3.08 8.31
N GLY A 454 -8.05 -2.93 8.08
CA GLY A 454 -8.80 -1.68 8.25
C GLY A 454 -9.62 -1.72 9.55
N THR A 455 -9.62 -0.62 10.30
CA THR A 455 -10.39 -0.49 11.57
C THR A 455 -11.09 0.87 11.68
N GLY A 456 -12.05 0.97 12.60
CA GLY A 456 -12.81 2.18 12.87
C GLY A 456 -13.88 2.48 11.82
N GLY A 457 -14.48 1.43 11.26
CA GLY A 457 -15.40 1.52 10.14
C GLY A 457 -14.64 1.39 8.83
N THR A 458 -15.07 0.43 8.01
CA THR A 458 -14.47 0.09 6.73
C THR A 458 -15.55 0.13 5.65
N ARG A 459 -15.18 0.61 4.47
CA ARG A 459 -16.04 0.60 3.28
C ARG A 459 -15.23 0.22 2.06
N ILE A 460 -15.66 -0.83 1.37
CA ILE A 460 -15.12 -1.27 0.09
C ILE A 460 -16.13 -0.91 -0.99
N VAL A 461 -15.68 -0.25 -2.05
CA VAL A 461 -16.47 0.05 -3.24
C VAL A 461 -15.76 -0.57 -4.43
N SER A 462 -16.40 -1.56 -5.06
CA SER A 462 -15.97 -2.14 -6.34
C SER A 462 -16.78 -1.49 -7.46
N SER A 463 -16.11 -0.67 -8.27
CA SER A 463 -16.74 -0.02 -9.41
C SER A 463 -16.96 -1.03 -10.54
N PRO A 464 -18.07 -0.95 -11.27
CA PRO A 464 -18.26 -1.76 -12.46
C PRO A 464 -17.25 -1.35 -13.57
N PRO A 465 -17.05 -2.20 -14.60
CA PRO A 465 -16.28 -1.83 -15.78
C PRO A 465 -16.80 -0.52 -16.39
N ARG A 466 -15.90 0.35 -16.89
CA ARG A 466 -16.28 1.67 -17.45
C ARG A 466 -17.30 1.62 -18.59
N ASP A 467 -17.40 0.47 -19.27
CA ASP A 467 -18.33 0.25 -20.39
C ASP A 467 -19.73 -0.24 -19.94
N SER A 468 -19.90 -0.61 -18.67
CA SER A 468 -21.14 -1.13 -18.09
C SER A 468 -22.06 0.00 -17.64
N ARG A 469 -22.77 0.67 -18.56
CA ARG A 469 -23.58 1.87 -18.25
C ARG A 469 -24.74 1.70 -17.25
N ASN A 470 -25.05 0.49 -16.78
CA ASN A 470 -26.23 0.22 -15.94
C ASN A 470 -25.98 -0.70 -14.72
N GLN A 471 -24.72 -0.97 -14.34
CA GLN A 471 -24.45 -1.73 -13.11
C GLN A 471 -24.18 -0.78 -11.94
N ALA A 472 -24.88 -0.98 -10.82
CA ALA A 472 -24.54 -0.30 -9.58
C ALA A 472 -23.19 -0.82 -9.05
N PRO A 473 -22.38 0.02 -8.39
CA PRO A 473 -21.17 -0.45 -7.73
C PRO A 473 -21.52 -1.43 -6.61
N ALA A 474 -20.69 -2.47 -6.44
CA ALA A 474 -20.79 -3.34 -5.29
C ALA A 474 -20.12 -2.66 -4.10
N VAL A 475 -20.88 -2.48 -3.02
CA VAL A 475 -20.44 -1.80 -1.80
C VAL A 475 -20.54 -2.77 -0.64
N SER A 476 -19.48 -2.89 0.14
CA SER A 476 -19.53 -3.53 1.46
C SER A 476 -19.06 -2.60 2.57
N THR A 477 -19.66 -2.71 3.74
CA THR A 477 -19.27 -1.96 4.95
C THR A 477 -19.20 -2.90 6.14
N ALA A 478 -18.24 -2.66 7.05
CA ALA A 478 -18.10 -3.39 8.31
C ALA A 478 -17.27 -2.57 9.31
N HIS A 479 -17.23 -2.96 10.58
CA HIS A 479 -16.39 -2.27 11.58
C HIS A 479 -14.89 -2.51 11.36
N GLU A 480 -14.51 -3.74 11.01
CA GLU A 480 -13.15 -4.11 10.66
C GLU A 480 -13.09 -4.92 9.36
N MET A 481 -11.90 -4.91 8.74
CA MET A 481 -11.57 -5.73 7.60
C MET A 481 -10.13 -6.24 7.75
N VAL A 482 -9.90 -7.50 7.38
CA VAL A 482 -8.56 -8.08 7.22
C VAL A 482 -8.49 -8.72 5.84
N ALA A 483 -7.57 -8.25 5.01
CA ALA A 483 -7.20 -8.86 3.74
C ALA A 483 -5.85 -9.56 3.86
N THR A 484 -5.75 -10.78 3.35
CA THR A 484 -4.50 -11.54 3.25
C THR A 484 -4.12 -11.72 1.79
N LEU A 485 -2.83 -11.57 1.50
CA LEU A 485 -2.30 -11.66 0.15
C LEU A 485 -1.29 -12.80 0.07
N ASP A 486 -1.14 -13.38 -1.12
CA ASP A 486 -0.04 -14.29 -1.42
C ASP A 486 1.23 -13.47 -1.69
N PRO A 487 2.28 -13.53 -0.85
CA PRO A 487 3.47 -12.71 -1.03
C PRO A 487 4.26 -13.02 -2.31
N ALA A 488 4.07 -14.19 -2.92
CA ALA A 488 4.75 -14.58 -4.15
C ALA A 488 4.07 -14.03 -5.41
N THR A 489 2.75 -13.87 -5.37
CA THR A 489 1.94 -13.42 -6.52
C THR A 489 1.31 -12.04 -6.33
N GLU A 490 1.35 -11.51 -5.11
CA GLU A 490 0.71 -10.28 -4.64
C GLU A 490 -0.81 -10.26 -4.89
N VAL A 491 -1.42 -11.44 -5.03
CA VAL A 491 -2.87 -11.57 -5.24
C VAL A 491 -3.58 -11.72 -3.89
N VAL A 492 -4.69 -11.03 -3.72
CA VAL A 492 -5.58 -11.19 -2.56
C VAL A 492 -6.12 -12.62 -2.49
N GLN A 493 -5.89 -13.29 -1.37
CA GLN A 493 -6.41 -14.63 -1.09
C GLN A 493 -7.78 -14.57 -0.42
N THR A 494 -7.86 -13.82 0.68
CA THR A 494 -9.09 -13.69 1.47
C THR A 494 -9.32 -12.26 1.91
N ILE A 495 -10.59 -11.87 2.00
CA ILE A 495 -11.03 -10.64 2.67
C ILE A 495 -12.05 -11.05 3.72
N GLN A 496 -11.72 -10.83 4.99
CA GLN A 496 -12.65 -11.00 6.10
C GLN A 496 -13.15 -9.64 6.56
N GLN A 497 -14.47 -9.46 6.64
CA GLN A 497 -15.12 -8.27 7.15
C GLN A 497 -15.97 -8.63 8.37
N SER A 498 -15.85 -7.84 9.43
CA SER A 498 -16.40 -8.17 10.74
C SER A 498 -17.04 -6.98 11.45
N GLY A 499 -18.07 -7.27 12.23
CA GLY A 499 -18.85 -6.27 12.97
C GLY A 499 -19.81 -5.57 12.02
N ASP A 500 -21.07 -6.00 12.05
CA ASP A 500 -22.17 -5.35 11.33
C ASP A 500 -21.92 -5.23 9.81
N PHE A 501 -21.54 -6.36 9.20
CA PHE A 501 -21.29 -6.43 7.77
C PHE A 501 -22.58 -6.15 7.00
N HIS A 502 -22.49 -5.26 6.02
CA HIS A 502 -23.54 -4.99 5.05
C HIS A 502 -22.95 -5.02 3.64
N PHE A 503 -23.70 -5.55 2.69
CA PHE A 503 -23.34 -5.63 1.27
C PHE A 503 -24.52 -5.20 0.40
N ASN A 504 -24.23 -4.48 -0.68
CA ASN A 504 -25.21 -4.08 -1.68
C ASN A 504 -24.53 -3.99 -3.07
N ASN A 505 -25.12 -4.60 -4.10
CA ASN A 505 -24.68 -4.44 -5.50
C ASN A 505 -25.81 -3.99 -6.45
N GLY A 506 -26.89 -3.44 -5.92
CA GLY A 506 -28.09 -3.00 -6.62
C GLY A 506 -29.14 -4.10 -6.83
N ALA A 507 -28.72 -5.35 -7.10
CA ALA A 507 -29.62 -6.48 -7.31
C ALA A 507 -29.70 -7.44 -6.09
N LEU A 508 -28.76 -7.29 -5.17
CA LEU A 508 -28.60 -8.13 -4.00
C LEU A 508 -28.11 -7.30 -2.83
N GLU A 509 -28.74 -7.53 -1.69
CA GLU A 509 -28.35 -6.99 -0.41
C GLU A 509 -28.11 -8.13 0.59
N ALA A 510 -27.16 -7.94 1.49
CA ALA A 510 -26.90 -8.91 2.55
C ALA A 510 -26.41 -8.21 3.81
N LYS A 511 -26.66 -8.84 4.97
CA LYS A 511 -26.06 -8.46 6.26
C LYS A 511 -25.65 -9.69 7.05
N ALA A 512 -24.64 -9.55 7.88
CA ALA A 512 -24.14 -10.61 8.77
C ALA A 512 -23.24 -10.03 9.88
N ASP A 513 -22.95 -10.81 10.93
CA ASP A 513 -21.91 -10.42 11.89
C ASP A 513 -20.50 -10.55 11.27
N GLN A 514 -20.32 -11.50 10.34
CA GLN A 514 -19.07 -11.76 9.62
C GLN A 514 -19.32 -12.08 8.14
N ALA A 515 -18.40 -11.64 7.28
CA ALA A 515 -18.30 -12.07 5.90
C ALA A 515 -16.86 -12.46 5.56
N ARG A 516 -16.68 -13.52 4.80
CA ARG A 516 -15.38 -13.96 4.29
C ARG A 516 -15.46 -14.21 2.80
N ASP A 517 -14.76 -13.40 2.03
CA ASP A 517 -14.59 -13.53 0.59
C ASP A 517 -13.33 -14.36 0.30
N PHE A 518 -13.49 -15.47 -0.41
CA PHE A 518 -12.42 -16.30 -0.94
C PHE A 518 -12.25 -15.98 -2.43
N ALA A 519 -11.31 -15.08 -2.73
CA ALA A 519 -11.21 -14.46 -4.03
C ALA A 519 -10.94 -15.48 -5.15
N ARG A 520 -10.07 -16.47 -4.92
CA ARG A 520 -9.76 -17.53 -5.91
C ARG A 520 -10.95 -18.45 -6.20
N GLU A 521 -11.78 -18.69 -5.20
CA GLU A 521 -12.95 -19.58 -5.27
C GLU A 521 -14.21 -18.85 -5.72
N GLN A 522 -14.15 -17.52 -5.86
CA GLN A 522 -15.30 -16.65 -6.14
C GLN A 522 -16.46 -16.93 -5.19
N LYS A 523 -16.15 -17.04 -3.90
CA LYS A 523 -17.07 -17.53 -2.87
C LYS A 523 -17.11 -16.58 -1.68
N LEU A 524 -18.30 -16.02 -1.41
CA LEU A 524 -18.57 -15.21 -0.23
C LEU A 524 -19.33 -16.04 0.81
N VAL A 525 -18.77 -16.15 2.02
CA VAL A 525 -19.39 -16.87 3.13
C VAL A 525 -19.83 -15.88 4.20
N LEU A 526 -21.10 -15.93 4.59
CA LEU A 526 -21.73 -15.07 5.57
C LEU A 526 -22.11 -15.89 6.82
N THR A 527 -21.75 -15.42 8.01
CA THR A 527 -22.04 -16.09 9.28
C THR A 527 -22.39 -15.11 10.40
N GLY A 528 -23.00 -15.62 11.46
CA GLY A 528 -23.51 -14.81 12.57
C GLY A 528 -24.76 -14.04 12.14
N ARG A 529 -25.90 -14.74 12.16
CA ARG A 529 -27.22 -14.22 11.76
C ARG A 529 -27.23 -13.64 10.33
N PRO A 530 -26.70 -14.36 9.33
CA PRO A 530 -26.69 -13.88 7.95
C PRO A 530 -28.12 -13.77 7.41
N GLU A 531 -28.38 -12.68 6.71
CA GLU A 531 -29.62 -12.45 5.97
C GLU A 531 -29.26 -11.90 4.60
N ILE A 532 -29.90 -12.45 3.56
CA ILE A 532 -29.69 -12.08 2.16
C ILE A 532 -31.04 -11.78 1.51
N TRP A 533 -31.12 -10.74 0.69
CA TRP A 533 -32.36 -10.41 -0.01
C TRP A 533 -32.14 -9.78 -1.38
N ASP A 534 -33.13 -10.00 -2.23
CA ASP A 534 -33.32 -9.35 -3.52
C ASP A 534 -34.76 -8.80 -3.60
N SER A 535 -35.20 -8.37 -4.79
CA SER A 535 -36.54 -7.82 -4.98
C SER A 535 -37.71 -8.79 -4.71
N SER A 536 -37.44 -10.09 -4.61
CA SER A 536 -38.44 -11.16 -4.58
C SER A 536 -38.26 -12.16 -3.46
N THR A 537 -37.08 -12.18 -2.82
CA THR A 537 -36.71 -13.18 -1.83
C THR A 537 -35.93 -12.54 -0.71
N ARG A 538 -36.24 -12.95 0.52
CA ARG A 538 -35.46 -12.67 1.72
C ARG A 538 -35.22 -13.98 2.46
N ALA A 539 -33.97 -14.31 2.74
CA ALA A 539 -33.58 -15.58 3.34
C ALA A 539 -32.60 -15.39 4.49
N ARG A 540 -32.78 -16.19 5.55
CA ARG A 540 -31.88 -16.31 6.71
C ARG A 540 -31.51 -17.78 6.92
N ALA A 541 -30.31 -18.03 7.42
CA ALA A 541 -29.78 -19.36 7.73
C ALA A 541 -28.68 -19.24 8.80
N ASP A 542 -28.12 -20.36 9.27
CA ASP A 542 -26.95 -20.36 10.15
C ASP A 542 -25.70 -19.88 9.38
N GLN A 543 -25.59 -20.28 8.10
CA GLN A 543 -24.58 -19.85 7.15
C GLN A 543 -25.20 -19.61 5.77
N ILE A 544 -24.76 -18.54 5.09
CA ILE A 544 -25.11 -18.29 3.69
C ILE A 544 -23.83 -18.27 2.84
N VAL A 545 -23.80 -19.02 1.75
CA VAL A 545 -22.68 -19.05 0.79
C VAL A 545 -23.16 -18.51 -0.54
N VAL A 546 -22.47 -17.52 -1.09
CA VAL A 546 -22.75 -16.94 -2.41
C VAL A 546 -21.60 -17.26 -3.35
N LEU A 547 -21.92 -17.94 -4.45
CA LEU A 547 -20.98 -18.26 -5.53
C LEU A 547 -21.06 -17.17 -6.59
N LEU A 548 -20.13 -16.21 -6.51
CA LEU A 548 -20.09 -15.00 -7.33
C LEU A 548 -19.94 -15.31 -8.83
N ALA A 549 -19.35 -16.47 -9.18
CA ALA A 549 -19.17 -16.93 -10.56
C ALA A 549 -20.47 -17.31 -11.28
N SER A 550 -21.42 -17.89 -10.52
CA SER A 550 -22.56 -18.64 -11.06
C SER A 550 -23.91 -18.05 -10.66
N ASP A 551 -23.91 -16.93 -9.94
CA ASP A 551 -25.10 -16.30 -9.37
C ASP A 551 -25.97 -17.28 -8.54
N LYS A 552 -25.29 -18.21 -7.85
CA LYS A 552 -25.91 -19.18 -6.94
C LYS A 552 -25.71 -18.75 -5.49
N ALA A 553 -26.75 -18.94 -4.68
CA ALA A 553 -26.68 -18.75 -3.24
C ALA A 553 -27.15 -20.02 -2.53
N GLU A 554 -26.50 -20.37 -1.44
CA GLU A 554 -26.81 -21.54 -0.63
C GLU A 554 -27.03 -21.12 0.83
N GLY A 555 -28.19 -21.45 1.37
CA GLY A 555 -28.49 -21.33 2.80
C GLY A 555 -28.31 -22.68 3.48
N ILE A 556 -27.52 -22.72 4.56
CA ILE A 556 -27.14 -23.94 5.28
C ILE A 556 -27.52 -23.77 6.75
N GLY A 557 -28.34 -24.69 7.26
CA GLY A 557 -28.79 -24.72 8.65
C GLY A 557 -29.92 -23.73 8.92
N GLY A 558 -31.03 -24.21 9.49
CA GLY A 558 -32.12 -23.37 9.99
C GLY A 558 -32.69 -22.37 8.96
N VAL A 559 -32.78 -22.76 7.68
CA VAL A 559 -33.20 -21.86 6.61
C VAL A 559 -34.64 -21.38 6.85
N HIS A 560 -34.84 -20.08 6.74
CA HIS A 560 -36.15 -19.47 6.63
C HIS A 560 -36.13 -18.42 5.53
N ALA A 561 -36.99 -18.62 4.54
CA ALA A 561 -37.10 -17.78 3.38
C ALA A 561 -38.51 -17.25 3.22
N ILE A 562 -38.62 -16.03 2.71
CA ILE A 562 -39.87 -15.36 2.38
C ILE A 562 -39.80 -14.98 0.91
N HIS A 563 -40.81 -15.36 0.15
CA HIS A 563 -40.96 -15.05 -1.27
C HIS A 563 -42.15 -14.14 -1.49
N THR A 564 -41.93 -13.08 -2.25
CA THR A 564 -42.94 -12.07 -2.62
C THR A 564 -43.00 -11.95 -4.13
N ASP A 565 -44.19 -11.64 -4.67
CA ASP A 565 -44.31 -11.29 -6.10
C ASP A 565 -43.98 -9.81 -6.26
N PRO A 566 -42.84 -9.45 -6.90
CA PRO A 566 -42.48 -8.04 -7.07
C PRO A 566 -43.44 -7.28 -8.01
N LYS A 567 -44.24 -7.98 -8.82
CA LYS A 567 -45.24 -7.38 -9.71
C LYS A 567 -46.59 -7.15 -9.02
N ASP A 568 -46.87 -7.92 -7.97
CA ASP A 568 -48.07 -7.77 -7.15
C ASP A 568 -47.69 -7.74 -5.66
N PRO A 569 -47.32 -6.57 -5.12
CA PRO A 569 -47.00 -6.42 -3.70
C PRO A 569 -48.16 -6.72 -2.76
N SER A 570 -49.40 -6.83 -3.26
CA SER A 570 -50.58 -7.17 -2.46
C SER A 570 -50.79 -8.68 -2.31
N ALA A 571 -50.09 -9.49 -3.12
CA ALA A 571 -50.11 -10.94 -2.99
C ALA A 571 -49.50 -11.37 -1.65
N LEU A 572 -50.13 -12.36 -1.00
CA LEU A 572 -49.57 -12.91 0.23
C LEU A 572 -48.20 -13.54 -0.02
N PRO A 573 -47.21 -13.28 0.86
CA PRO A 573 -45.91 -13.90 0.75
C PRO A 573 -45.98 -15.40 1.03
N THR A 574 -45.09 -16.16 0.39
CA THR A 574 -44.85 -17.57 0.71
C THR A 574 -43.65 -17.65 1.64
N SER A 575 -43.84 -18.22 2.83
CA SER A 575 -42.76 -18.52 3.75
C SER A 575 -42.34 -19.98 3.61
N VAL A 576 -41.04 -20.25 3.67
CA VAL A 576 -40.47 -21.60 3.56
C VAL A 576 -39.44 -21.79 4.67
N VAL A 577 -39.52 -22.90 5.40
CA VAL A 577 -38.45 -23.36 6.30
C VAL A 577 -37.88 -24.68 5.81
N ALA A 578 -36.57 -24.87 5.95
CA ALA A 578 -35.84 -26.07 5.54
C ALA A 578 -34.50 -26.18 6.28
N GLN A 579 -33.81 -27.31 6.13
CA GLN A 579 -32.41 -27.43 6.58
C GLN A 579 -31.43 -26.78 5.59
N ARG A 580 -31.75 -26.83 4.29
CA ARG A 580 -30.89 -26.30 3.22
C ARG A 580 -31.72 -25.66 2.12
N MET A 581 -31.15 -24.64 1.48
CA MET A 581 -31.68 -23.97 0.30
C MET A 581 -30.56 -23.77 -0.71
N ILE A 582 -30.82 -24.02 -1.98
CA ILE A 582 -29.97 -23.64 -3.11
C ILE A 582 -30.80 -22.79 -4.07
N ALA A 583 -30.46 -21.50 -4.19
CA ALA A 583 -31.09 -20.57 -5.11
C ALA A 583 -30.17 -20.32 -6.30
N ASP A 584 -30.64 -20.66 -7.50
CA ASP A 584 -30.01 -20.31 -8.77
C ASP A 584 -30.76 -19.10 -9.36
N ARG A 585 -30.16 -17.92 -9.23
CA ARG A 585 -30.80 -16.66 -9.62
C ARG A 585 -30.83 -16.47 -11.13
N SER A 586 -29.92 -17.10 -11.87
CA SER A 586 -29.89 -17.02 -13.32
C SER A 586 -31.07 -17.76 -13.96
N SER A 587 -31.36 -18.97 -13.46
CA SER A 587 -32.49 -19.79 -13.91
C SER A 587 -33.80 -19.49 -13.16
N GLN A 588 -33.72 -18.71 -12.08
CA GLN A 588 -34.84 -18.38 -11.19
C GLN A 588 -35.48 -19.64 -10.54
N VAL A 589 -34.63 -20.60 -10.17
CA VAL A 589 -35.01 -21.84 -9.49
C VAL A 589 -34.50 -21.83 -8.06
N VAL A 590 -35.34 -22.24 -7.10
CA VAL A 590 -34.94 -22.43 -5.71
C VAL A 590 -35.26 -23.85 -5.27
N HIS A 591 -34.24 -24.58 -4.86
CA HIS A 591 -34.34 -25.92 -4.30
C HIS A 591 -34.26 -25.86 -2.77
N TYR A 592 -35.19 -26.52 -2.09
CA TYR A 592 -35.21 -26.70 -0.64
C TYR A 592 -35.09 -28.16 -0.28
N GLU A 593 -34.34 -28.44 0.78
CA GLU A 593 -34.07 -29.79 1.26
C GLU A 593 -34.07 -29.87 2.78
N GLY A 594 -34.61 -30.96 3.31
CA GLY A 594 -34.60 -31.32 4.73
C GLY A 594 -35.76 -30.70 5.50
N HIS A 595 -36.81 -31.51 5.72
CA HIS A 595 -38.03 -31.14 6.46
C HIS A 595 -38.63 -29.81 5.98
N VAL A 596 -38.87 -29.70 4.67
CA VAL A 596 -39.40 -28.48 4.08
C VAL A 596 -40.84 -28.29 4.54
N ARG A 597 -41.13 -27.09 5.04
CA ARG A 597 -42.50 -26.61 5.28
C ARG A 597 -42.66 -25.25 4.64
N ALA A 598 -43.54 -25.16 3.65
CA ALA A 598 -43.90 -23.94 2.96
C ALA A 598 -45.35 -23.57 3.30
N TRP A 599 -45.64 -22.28 3.47
CA TRP A 599 -47.00 -21.80 3.70
C TRP A 599 -47.26 -20.44 3.08
N ARG A 600 -48.49 -20.23 2.63
CA ARG A 600 -49.01 -18.98 2.06
C ARG A 600 -50.45 -18.80 2.53
N GLY A 601 -50.70 -17.79 3.36
CA GLY A 601 -52.01 -17.65 4.01
C GLY A 601 -52.32 -18.87 4.88
N THR A 602 -53.41 -19.58 4.55
CA THR A 602 -53.84 -20.81 5.24
C THR A 602 -53.34 -22.09 4.58
N ASP A 603 -52.76 -22.01 3.38
CA ASP A 603 -52.24 -23.16 2.66
C ASP A 603 -50.87 -23.57 3.20
N VAL A 604 -50.67 -24.88 3.42
CA VAL A 604 -49.41 -25.45 3.91
C VAL A 604 -48.99 -26.62 3.02
N VAL A 605 -47.70 -26.71 2.72
CA VAL A 605 -47.05 -27.82 2.01
C VAL A 605 -45.88 -28.33 2.87
N GLU A 606 -45.86 -29.61 3.15
CA GLU A 606 -44.78 -30.29 3.89
C GLU A 606 -44.20 -31.42 3.05
N SER A 607 -42.88 -31.43 2.88
CA SER A 607 -42.17 -32.43 2.06
C SER A 607 -40.68 -32.52 2.42
N PRO A 608 -40.00 -33.66 2.19
CA PRO A 608 -38.54 -33.73 2.28
C PRO A 608 -37.80 -32.76 1.35
N SER A 609 -38.38 -32.43 0.19
CA SER A 609 -37.81 -31.50 -0.79
C SER A 609 -38.89 -30.71 -1.52
N LEU A 610 -38.55 -29.49 -1.94
CA LEU A 610 -39.44 -28.60 -2.68
C LEU A 610 -38.64 -27.79 -3.69
N ASP A 611 -39.08 -27.78 -4.94
CA ASP A 611 -38.52 -26.96 -6.01
C ASP A 611 -39.48 -25.84 -6.37
N VAL A 612 -38.97 -24.60 -6.44
CA VAL A 612 -39.73 -23.42 -6.83
C VAL A 612 -39.18 -22.89 -8.15
N TYR A 613 -39.97 -22.99 -9.21
CA TYR A 613 -39.65 -22.50 -10.56
C TYR A 613 -40.38 -21.18 -10.81
N ARG A 614 -39.70 -20.05 -10.62
CA ARG A 614 -40.39 -18.74 -10.67
C ARG A 614 -40.83 -18.34 -12.07
N ASN A 615 -39.98 -18.59 -13.07
CA ASN A 615 -40.30 -18.28 -14.47
C ASN A 615 -41.53 -19.05 -14.96
N GLU A 616 -41.71 -20.28 -14.45
CA GLU A 616 -42.85 -21.15 -14.75
C GLU A 616 -44.06 -20.91 -13.83
N ARG A 617 -43.92 -20.06 -12.79
CA ARG A 617 -44.87 -19.91 -11.67
C ARG A 617 -45.34 -21.28 -11.14
N ARG A 618 -44.38 -22.19 -10.96
CA ARG A 618 -44.61 -23.60 -10.59
C ARG A 618 -43.87 -23.97 -9.31
N VAL A 619 -44.52 -24.75 -8.46
CA VAL A 619 -43.90 -25.38 -7.28
C VAL A 619 -44.04 -26.89 -7.44
N SER A 620 -42.96 -27.63 -7.21
CA SER A 620 -42.95 -29.08 -7.41
C SER A 620 -42.30 -29.81 -6.24
N THR A 621 -42.76 -31.02 -5.94
CA THR A 621 -42.08 -31.95 -5.04
C THR A 621 -41.79 -33.24 -5.80
N ASN A 622 -40.54 -33.70 -5.73
CA ASN A 622 -40.12 -35.02 -6.23
C ASN A 622 -40.10 -36.07 -5.11
N SER A 623 -40.78 -35.79 -4.01
CA SER A 623 -40.86 -36.64 -2.83
C SER A 623 -42.23 -36.52 -2.18
N ARG A 624 -42.51 -37.45 -1.24
CA ARG A 624 -43.78 -37.51 -0.51
C ARG A 624 -44.16 -36.16 0.04
N VAL A 625 -45.42 -35.82 -0.13
CA VAL A 625 -45.94 -34.49 0.19
C VAL A 625 -47.22 -34.61 0.98
N VAL A 626 -47.37 -33.73 1.96
CA VAL A 626 -48.61 -33.49 2.67
C VAL A 626 -48.98 -32.03 2.45
N THR A 627 -50.19 -31.78 1.98
CA THR A 627 -50.71 -30.42 1.83
C THR A 627 -51.97 -30.23 2.66
N SER A 628 -52.13 -29.04 3.21
CA SER A 628 -53.34 -28.63 3.93
C SER A 628 -53.91 -27.38 3.28
N HIS A 629 -55.20 -27.41 3.00
CA HIS A 629 -55.96 -26.34 2.33
C HIS A 629 -57.27 -26.08 3.07
N LEU A 630 -57.95 -24.98 2.73
CA LEU A 630 -59.33 -24.74 3.17
C LEU A 630 -60.32 -25.01 2.03
N GLN A 631 -61.54 -25.40 2.39
CA GLN A 631 -62.69 -25.45 1.51
C GLN A 631 -63.83 -24.58 2.06
N PRO A 632 -64.76 -24.12 1.20
CA PRO A 632 -65.93 -23.38 1.65
C PRO A 632 -66.75 -24.20 2.65
N GLY A 633 -67.41 -23.51 3.58
CA GLY A 633 -68.36 -24.16 4.49
C GLY A 633 -69.61 -24.69 3.76
N SER A 634 -70.18 -25.78 4.28
CA SER A 634 -71.36 -26.43 3.70
C SER A 634 -72.54 -25.45 3.57
N ALA A 635 -73.05 -25.24 2.35
CA ALA A 635 -74.30 -24.52 2.15
C ALA A 635 -75.48 -25.42 2.58
N LYS A 636 -76.11 -25.11 3.72
CA LYS A 636 -77.34 -25.80 4.14
C LYS A 636 -78.48 -25.41 3.20
N THR A 637 -78.96 -26.36 2.41
CA THR A 637 -80.19 -26.22 1.60
C THR A 637 -81.41 -26.52 2.47
N GLY A 638 -81.92 -25.49 3.15
CA GLY A 638 -83.16 -25.56 3.94
C GLY A 638 -83.52 -24.22 4.56
N ALA A 639 -84.81 -23.87 4.59
CA ALA A 639 -85.36 -22.57 4.97
C ALA A 639 -85.29 -22.21 6.48
N GLU A 640 -84.21 -22.59 7.17
CA GLU A 640 -83.92 -22.10 8.52
C GLU A 640 -82.66 -21.23 8.49
N LYS A 641 -82.85 -19.93 8.78
CA LYS A 641 -81.78 -18.94 8.96
C LYS A 641 -80.90 -19.34 10.15
N GLY A 642 -79.84 -20.09 9.90
CA GLY A 642 -78.76 -20.37 10.84
C GLY A 642 -77.44 -20.50 10.07
N GLY A 643 -76.42 -19.73 10.47
CA GLY A 643 -75.24 -19.38 9.68
C GLY A 643 -74.52 -20.52 8.95
N ALA A 644 -73.90 -20.16 7.81
CA ALA A 644 -72.98 -21.03 7.09
C ALA A 644 -71.94 -21.59 8.07
N SER A 645 -71.64 -22.90 7.96
CA SER A 645 -70.47 -23.48 8.65
C SER A 645 -69.24 -22.68 8.23
N GLY A 646 -68.29 -22.44 9.14
CA GLY A 646 -67.00 -21.86 8.76
C GLY A 646 -66.23 -22.73 7.75
N PRO A 647 -65.18 -22.19 7.11
CA PRO A 647 -64.33 -22.95 6.21
C PRO A 647 -63.75 -24.19 6.91
N LYS A 648 -63.59 -25.29 6.17
CA LYS A 648 -63.14 -26.59 6.69
C LYS A 648 -61.78 -26.98 6.12
N PRO A 649 -60.92 -27.69 6.88
CA PRO A 649 -59.62 -28.13 6.37
C PRO A 649 -59.75 -29.34 5.43
N ILE A 650 -58.93 -29.35 4.39
CA ILE A 650 -58.63 -30.51 3.53
C ILE A 650 -57.17 -30.89 3.75
N THR A 651 -56.89 -32.18 3.86
CA THR A 651 -55.51 -32.71 3.85
C THR A 651 -55.32 -33.63 2.66
N ILE A 652 -54.22 -33.47 1.90
CA ILE A 652 -53.90 -34.32 0.75
C ILE A 652 -52.49 -34.89 0.94
N ARG A 653 -52.35 -36.21 0.78
CA ARG A 653 -51.07 -36.93 0.77
C ARG A 653 -50.84 -37.54 -0.60
N ALA A 654 -49.60 -37.48 -1.10
CA ALA A 654 -49.21 -38.09 -2.36
C ALA A 654 -47.68 -38.34 -2.43
N ASP A 655 -47.22 -39.05 -3.46
CA ASP A 655 -45.79 -39.24 -3.73
C ASP A 655 -45.13 -38.03 -4.40
N ARG A 656 -45.89 -37.22 -5.15
CA ARG A 656 -45.43 -35.97 -5.78
C ARG A 656 -46.55 -34.95 -5.94
N LEU A 657 -46.16 -33.68 -5.99
CA LEU A 657 -47.03 -32.53 -6.26
C LEU A 657 -46.42 -31.65 -7.36
N ASP A 658 -47.23 -31.17 -8.29
CA ASP A 658 -46.96 -30.02 -9.13
C ASP A 658 -48.09 -28.99 -8.96
N TYR A 659 -47.79 -27.85 -8.36
CA TYR A 659 -48.69 -26.70 -8.28
C TYR A 659 -48.34 -25.69 -9.37
N PHE A 660 -49.35 -25.28 -10.14
CA PHE A 660 -49.29 -24.26 -11.17
C PHE A 660 -50.13 -23.07 -10.73
N ASP A 661 -49.51 -21.90 -10.71
CA ASP A 661 -50.24 -20.66 -10.43
C ASP A 661 -51.19 -20.32 -11.58
N GLU A 662 -50.78 -20.60 -12.82
CA GLU A 662 -51.66 -20.54 -13.98
C GLU A 662 -52.77 -21.58 -13.86
N GLY A 663 -54.03 -21.11 -13.94
CA GLY A 663 -55.20 -21.95 -13.72
C GLY A 663 -55.42 -22.38 -12.26
N ARG A 664 -54.56 -21.95 -11.32
CA ARG A 664 -54.59 -22.28 -9.89
C ARG A 664 -54.89 -23.76 -9.66
N LYS A 665 -53.95 -24.60 -10.10
CA LYS A 665 -54.12 -26.04 -10.17
C LYS A 665 -53.00 -26.76 -9.44
N ALA A 666 -53.34 -27.65 -8.51
CA ALA A 666 -52.41 -28.61 -7.92
C ALA A 666 -52.64 -30.00 -8.52
N ARG A 667 -51.58 -30.62 -9.02
CA ARG A 667 -51.58 -31.99 -9.53
C ARG A 667 -50.80 -32.88 -8.58
N TYR A 668 -51.48 -33.85 -8.00
CA TYR A 668 -50.91 -34.88 -7.14
C TYR A 668 -50.86 -36.20 -7.91
N ALA A 669 -49.81 -36.98 -7.70
CA ALA A 669 -49.71 -38.30 -8.32
C ALA A 669 -48.94 -39.29 -7.44
N GLY A 670 -49.32 -40.57 -7.57
CA GLY A 670 -48.79 -41.68 -6.79
C GLY A 670 -49.38 -41.69 -5.38
N ASN A 671 -50.04 -42.81 -5.02
CA ASN A 671 -50.60 -43.06 -3.70
C ASN A 671 -51.40 -41.87 -3.14
N VAL A 672 -52.29 -41.28 -3.94
CA VAL A 672 -53.00 -40.06 -3.55
C VAL A 672 -54.08 -40.39 -2.52
N GLU A 673 -54.14 -39.61 -1.46
CA GLU A 673 -55.14 -39.67 -0.39
C GLU A 673 -55.61 -38.25 -0.06
N PHE A 674 -56.86 -37.95 -0.41
CA PHE A 674 -57.55 -36.69 -0.14
C PHE A 674 -58.53 -36.90 1.01
N GLU A 675 -58.37 -36.14 2.10
CA GLU A 675 -59.19 -36.22 3.31
C GLU A 675 -59.94 -34.90 3.51
N THR A 676 -61.26 -35.00 3.64
CA THR A 676 -62.15 -33.89 3.97
C THR A 676 -63.25 -34.40 4.91
N GLU A 677 -63.45 -33.74 6.05
CA GLU A 677 -64.40 -34.18 7.08
C GLU A 677 -64.16 -35.66 7.46
N ASP A 678 -65.19 -36.52 7.37
CA ASP A 678 -65.09 -37.96 7.61
C ASP A 678 -64.90 -38.76 6.30
N THR A 679 -64.52 -38.10 5.20
CA THR A 679 -64.39 -38.71 3.87
C THR A 679 -62.95 -38.77 3.42
N ARG A 680 -62.54 -39.93 2.92
CA ARG A 680 -61.24 -40.17 2.32
C ARG A 680 -61.38 -40.64 0.88
N ILE A 681 -60.77 -39.95 -0.07
CA ILE A 681 -60.74 -40.30 -1.49
C ILE A 681 -59.31 -40.72 -1.84
N GLN A 682 -59.14 -41.94 -2.35
CA GLN A 682 -57.87 -42.52 -2.77
C GLN A 682 -57.83 -42.68 -4.28
N GLY A 683 -56.66 -42.56 -4.91
CA GLY A 683 -56.47 -42.80 -6.35
C GLY A 683 -55.01 -42.66 -6.81
N ASP A 684 -54.78 -42.84 -8.11
CA ASP A 684 -53.44 -42.75 -8.71
C ASP A 684 -53.02 -41.30 -9.01
N ARG A 685 -53.98 -40.45 -9.41
CA ARG A 685 -53.78 -39.03 -9.69
C ARG A 685 -54.94 -38.20 -9.14
N LEU A 686 -54.65 -36.97 -8.74
CA LEU A 686 -55.65 -35.98 -8.33
C LEU A 686 -55.29 -34.60 -8.86
N ASP A 687 -56.18 -33.97 -9.61
CA ASP A 687 -56.08 -32.58 -10.02
C ASP A 687 -57.04 -31.72 -9.16
N VAL A 688 -56.52 -30.78 -8.38
CA VAL A 688 -57.27 -29.87 -7.50
C VAL A 688 -57.23 -28.46 -8.07
N TYR A 689 -58.37 -27.79 -8.12
CA TYR A 689 -58.54 -26.44 -8.62
C TYR A 689 -58.97 -25.51 -7.49
N PHE A 690 -58.34 -24.33 -7.40
CA PHE A 690 -58.60 -23.35 -6.34
C PHE A 690 -59.35 -22.12 -6.88
N SER A 691 -60.26 -21.61 -6.04
CA SER A 691 -61.04 -20.41 -6.32
C SER A 691 -60.22 -19.12 -6.21
N SER A 692 -60.71 -18.02 -6.80
CA SER A 692 -60.24 -16.66 -6.49
C SER A 692 -61.07 -16.21 -5.32
N GLY A 693 -60.52 -16.24 -4.10
CA GLY A 693 -61.19 -15.65 -2.96
C GLY A 693 -61.48 -14.16 -3.17
N GLN A 694 -62.42 -13.63 -2.38
CA GLN A 694 -62.77 -12.20 -2.38
C GLN A 694 -61.71 -11.32 -1.68
N LYS A 695 -60.75 -11.94 -0.96
CA LYS A 695 -59.61 -11.28 -0.32
C LYS A 695 -58.28 -11.92 -0.78
N PRO A 696 -57.17 -11.16 -0.77
CA PRO A 696 -55.84 -11.73 -0.99
C PRO A 696 -55.54 -12.78 0.09
N GLY A 697 -55.39 -14.05 -0.32
CA GLY A 697 -55.05 -15.15 0.59
C GLY A 697 -56.17 -16.15 0.89
N ASP A 698 -57.41 -15.87 0.51
CA ASP A 698 -58.49 -16.85 0.53
C ASP A 698 -58.34 -17.74 -0.71
N SER A 699 -57.52 -18.79 -0.61
CA SER A 699 -57.43 -19.85 -1.61
C SER A 699 -58.21 -21.05 -1.08
N GLU A 700 -59.46 -21.17 -1.50
CA GLU A 700 -60.31 -22.31 -1.15
C GLU A 700 -60.38 -23.31 -2.31
N VAL A 701 -60.35 -24.60 -1.98
CA VAL A 701 -60.58 -25.67 -2.96
C VAL A 701 -61.99 -25.52 -3.55
N ASP A 702 -62.07 -25.47 -4.87
CA ASP A 702 -63.33 -25.39 -5.64
C ASP A 702 -63.76 -26.78 -6.11
N ARG A 703 -62.84 -27.49 -6.78
CA ARG A 703 -63.08 -28.83 -7.33
C ARG A 703 -61.83 -29.71 -7.26
N ALA A 704 -62.03 -31.01 -7.10
CA ALA A 704 -60.97 -32.02 -7.22
C ALA A 704 -61.39 -33.16 -8.17
N GLU A 705 -60.46 -33.61 -9.02
CA GLU A 705 -60.65 -34.64 -10.04
C GLU A 705 -59.67 -35.79 -9.78
N ALA A 706 -60.18 -36.90 -9.24
CA ALA A 706 -59.41 -38.11 -8.97
C ALA A 706 -59.51 -39.09 -10.13
N GLU A 707 -58.40 -39.72 -10.50
CA GLU A 707 -58.30 -40.69 -11.60
C GLU A 707 -57.45 -41.90 -11.21
N GLY A 708 -57.83 -43.07 -11.72
CA GLY A 708 -57.15 -44.35 -11.54
C GLY A 708 -57.45 -44.97 -10.17
N HIS A 709 -58.00 -46.19 -10.18
CA HIS A 709 -58.26 -46.99 -8.98
C HIS A 709 -58.95 -46.23 -7.83
N VAL A 710 -59.91 -45.35 -8.17
CA VAL A 710 -60.50 -44.43 -7.21
C VAL A 710 -61.32 -45.20 -6.17
N LYS A 711 -60.99 -44.98 -4.89
CA LYS A 711 -61.70 -45.55 -3.75
C LYS A 711 -62.09 -44.46 -2.76
N ILE A 712 -63.37 -44.37 -2.47
CA ILE A 712 -63.90 -43.39 -1.52
C ILE A 712 -64.37 -44.11 -0.27
N VAL A 713 -63.92 -43.66 0.90
CA VAL A 713 -64.17 -44.31 2.19
C VAL A 713 -64.82 -43.30 3.13
N GLN A 714 -65.90 -43.73 3.76
CA GLN A 714 -66.64 -43.00 4.78
C GLN A 714 -66.98 -43.97 5.94
N PRO A 715 -67.47 -43.49 7.09
CA PRO A 715 -67.99 -44.39 8.12
C PRO A 715 -69.03 -45.36 7.53
N LEU A 716 -68.85 -46.66 7.79
CA LEU A 716 -69.74 -47.77 7.36
C LEU A 716 -69.84 -48.05 5.85
N ARG A 717 -69.23 -47.25 4.96
CA ARG A 717 -69.33 -47.46 3.51
C ARG A 717 -68.07 -47.11 2.73
N TYR A 718 -67.90 -47.74 1.57
CA TYR A 718 -66.89 -47.35 0.59
C TYR A 718 -67.40 -47.50 -0.85
N ALA A 719 -66.88 -46.70 -1.77
CA ALA A 719 -67.16 -46.80 -3.20
C ALA A 719 -65.87 -47.03 -3.99
N LYS A 720 -65.97 -47.71 -5.14
CA LYS A 720 -64.87 -47.95 -6.08
C LYS A 720 -65.30 -47.53 -7.50
N GLY A 721 -64.38 -46.94 -8.28
CA GLY A 721 -64.56 -46.57 -9.68
C GLY A 721 -63.23 -46.14 -10.31
N GLU A 722 -63.23 -45.76 -11.58
CA GLU A 722 -62.00 -45.30 -12.25
C GLU A 722 -61.75 -43.80 -12.11
N ASN A 723 -62.81 -42.99 -12.01
CA ASN A 723 -62.70 -41.53 -11.88
C ASN A 723 -63.70 -41.01 -10.84
N ALA A 724 -63.35 -39.91 -10.18
CA ALA A 724 -64.27 -39.15 -9.34
C ALA A 724 -64.06 -37.64 -9.44
N VAL A 725 -65.15 -36.88 -9.50
CA VAL A 725 -65.13 -35.42 -9.47
C VAL A 725 -65.82 -34.93 -8.21
N TYR A 726 -65.10 -34.25 -7.33
CA TYR A 726 -65.58 -33.63 -6.09
C TYR A 726 -65.76 -32.13 -6.27
N ASP A 727 -66.96 -31.61 -5.99
CA ASP A 727 -67.30 -30.20 -5.94
C ASP A 727 -67.40 -29.75 -4.47
N ALA A 728 -66.51 -28.85 -4.06
CA ALA A 728 -66.34 -28.47 -2.67
C ALA A 728 -67.47 -27.58 -2.15
N GLN A 729 -68.10 -26.77 -3.02
CA GLN A 729 -69.20 -25.89 -2.63
C GLN A 729 -70.47 -26.68 -2.28
N THR A 730 -70.77 -27.73 -3.06
CA THR A 730 -71.97 -28.56 -2.88
C THR A 730 -71.72 -29.84 -2.09
N GLY A 731 -70.46 -30.19 -1.86
CA GLY A 731 -70.07 -31.47 -1.28
C GLY A 731 -70.39 -32.66 -2.18
N LYS A 732 -70.61 -32.44 -3.48
CA LYS A 732 -71.05 -33.45 -4.45
C LYS A 732 -69.85 -34.17 -5.03
N VAL A 733 -69.90 -35.50 -5.02
CA VAL A 733 -68.93 -36.35 -5.72
C VAL A 733 -69.62 -37.17 -6.79
N VAL A 734 -69.08 -37.15 -8.01
CA VAL A 734 -69.56 -37.93 -9.16
C VAL A 734 -68.50 -38.95 -9.54
N MET A 735 -68.78 -40.24 -9.43
CA MET A 735 -67.90 -41.33 -9.84
C MET A 735 -68.33 -41.95 -11.17
N THR A 736 -67.36 -42.23 -12.03
CA THR A 736 -67.53 -42.82 -13.37
C THR A 736 -66.37 -43.76 -13.73
N GLY A 737 -66.55 -44.57 -14.78
CA GLY A 737 -65.52 -45.46 -15.32
C GLY A 737 -65.35 -46.75 -14.50
N GLY A 738 -65.21 -47.88 -15.21
CA GLY A 738 -65.68 -49.18 -14.70
C GLY A 738 -67.20 -49.10 -14.37
N PRO A 739 -67.88 -50.16 -13.95
CA PRO A 739 -69.16 -50.01 -13.26
C PRO A 739 -68.87 -49.54 -11.82
N PRO A 740 -68.94 -48.23 -11.50
CA PRO A 740 -68.67 -47.75 -10.15
C PRO A 740 -69.63 -48.42 -9.15
N THR A 741 -69.11 -48.83 -8.00
CA THR A 741 -69.84 -49.65 -7.02
C THR A 741 -69.69 -49.10 -5.61
N VAL A 742 -70.80 -48.85 -4.92
CA VAL A 742 -70.86 -48.57 -3.48
C VAL A 742 -71.07 -49.87 -2.72
N TYR A 743 -70.37 -50.01 -1.60
CA TYR A 743 -70.55 -51.05 -0.60
C TYR A 743 -70.85 -50.39 0.74
N ASP A 744 -72.03 -50.70 1.27
CA ASP A 744 -72.53 -50.24 2.56
C ASP A 744 -72.65 -51.47 3.48
N ALA A 745 -72.07 -51.39 4.68
CA ALA A 745 -72.02 -52.51 5.61
C ALA A 745 -73.42 -53.00 6.03
N GLU A 746 -74.40 -52.10 6.04
CA GLU A 746 -75.78 -52.36 6.45
C GLU A 746 -76.68 -52.61 5.22
N LYS A 747 -76.53 -51.80 4.17
CA LYS A 747 -77.45 -51.78 3.02
C LYS A 747 -77.01 -52.65 1.84
N GLY A 748 -75.81 -53.21 1.86
CA GLY A 748 -75.28 -54.09 0.81
C GLY A 748 -74.53 -53.34 -0.30
N SER A 749 -74.59 -53.79 -1.55
CA SER A 749 -73.80 -53.18 -2.66
C SER A 749 -74.68 -52.66 -3.80
N ILE A 750 -74.38 -51.47 -4.32
CA ILE A 750 -75.10 -50.84 -5.43
C ILE A 750 -74.11 -50.44 -6.53
N THR A 751 -74.39 -50.80 -7.79
CA THR A 751 -73.57 -50.45 -8.95
C THR A 751 -74.42 -49.90 -10.11
N GLY A 752 -73.83 -49.06 -10.96
CA GLY A 752 -74.46 -48.45 -12.13
C GLY A 752 -73.44 -47.83 -13.09
N GLN A 753 -73.87 -47.01 -14.05
CA GLN A 753 -72.96 -46.29 -14.95
C GLN A 753 -72.29 -45.08 -14.26
N ARG A 754 -73.06 -44.38 -13.42
CA ARG A 754 -72.61 -43.18 -12.71
C ARG A 754 -73.17 -43.19 -11.30
N LEU A 755 -72.30 -42.95 -10.33
CA LEU A 755 -72.69 -42.75 -8.93
C LEU A 755 -72.51 -41.28 -8.57
N THR A 756 -73.52 -40.67 -7.98
CA THR A 756 -73.43 -39.32 -7.41
C THR A 756 -73.75 -39.39 -5.93
N PHE A 757 -72.81 -39.02 -5.06
CA PHE A 757 -73.07 -38.92 -3.63
C PHE A 757 -72.76 -37.52 -3.09
N TYR A 758 -73.47 -37.12 -2.05
CA TYR A 758 -73.33 -35.82 -1.41
C TYR A 758 -72.79 -36.02 0.00
N ILE A 759 -71.57 -35.53 0.25
CA ILE A 759 -70.85 -35.70 1.52
C ILE A 759 -71.61 -35.05 2.68
N HIS A 760 -72.27 -33.91 2.44
CA HIS A 760 -72.90 -33.11 3.51
C HIS A 760 -74.32 -33.54 3.92
N ASN A 761 -75.01 -34.39 3.16
CA ASN A 761 -76.42 -34.73 3.43
C ASN A 761 -76.80 -36.21 3.19
N ASP A 762 -75.80 -37.09 3.12
CA ASP A 762 -75.96 -38.55 3.04
C ASP A 762 -76.81 -39.07 1.85
N ARG A 763 -76.90 -38.30 0.76
CA ARG A 763 -77.70 -38.66 -0.42
C ARG A 763 -76.86 -39.38 -1.48
N LEU A 764 -77.35 -40.51 -1.98
CA LEU A 764 -76.79 -41.27 -3.11
C LEU A 764 -77.79 -41.33 -4.27
N LEU A 765 -77.33 -41.03 -5.49
CA LEU A 765 -78.06 -41.23 -6.74
C LEU A 765 -77.24 -42.15 -7.65
N VAL A 766 -77.93 -43.06 -8.32
CA VAL A 766 -77.31 -44.04 -9.23
C VAL A 766 -78.02 -43.99 -10.56
N ASP A 767 -77.28 -43.65 -11.61
CA ASP A 767 -77.79 -43.65 -12.99
C ASP A 767 -77.30 -44.93 -13.69
N GLY A 768 -78.23 -45.64 -14.33
CA GLY A 768 -77.92 -46.78 -15.20
C GLY A 768 -78.11 -46.44 -16.67
N SER A 769 -77.57 -47.29 -17.54
CA SER A 769 -77.87 -47.32 -18.97
C SER A 769 -78.08 -48.73 -19.46
N ALA A 770 -78.48 -48.89 -20.72
CA ALA A 770 -78.70 -50.20 -21.35
C ALA A 770 -77.50 -51.15 -21.20
N ASN A 771 -76.27 -50.60 -21.22
CA ASN A 771 -75.04 -51.38 -21.09
C ASN A 771 -74.58 -51.56 -19.62
N PHE A 772 -75.08 -50.75 -18.70
CA PHE A 772 -74.73 -50.76 -17.27
C PHE A 772 -75.99 -50.51 -16.43
N PRO A 773 -76.87 -51.52 -16.27
CA PRO A 773 -78.10 -51.38 -15.49
C PRO A 773 -77.80 -51.22 -14.01
N VAL A 774 -78.65 -50.47 -13.31
CA VAL A 774 -78.54 -50.32 -11.84
C VAL A 774 -78.81 -51.65 -11.17
N THR A 775 -77.83 -52.18 -10.45
CA THR A 775 -77.97 -53.43 -9.68
C THR A 775 -77.73 -53.15 -8.21
N SER A 776 -78.70 -53.48 -7.36
CA SER A 776 -78.59 -53.44 -5.90
C SER A 776 -78.63 -54.85 -5.33
N LYS A 777 -77.71 -55.17 -4.41
CA LYS A 777 -77.69 -56.42 -3.64
C LYS A 777 -77.79 -56.08 -2.17
N HIS A 778 -78.85 -56.53 -1.52
CA HIS A 778 -79.08 -56.32 -0.08
C HIS A 778 -78.74 -57.60 0.71
N ARG A 779 -78.24 -57.44 1.93
CA ARG A 779 -78.13 -58.56 2.87
C ARG A 779 -79.51 -58.82 3.47
N VAL A 780 -80.03 -60.02 3.29
CA VAL A 780 -81.21 -60.51 4.00
C VAL A 780 -80.68 -61.26 5.22
N SER A 781 -80.94 -60.74 6.42
CA SER A 781 -80.68 -61.45 7.68
C SER A 781 -81.60 -62.67 7.74
N GLN A 782 -81.04 -63.87 7.87
CA GLN A 782 -81.78 -65.07 8.30
C GLN A 782 -81.96 -65.08 9.81
#